data_AF-A0A225W512-F1
#
_entry.id   AF-A0A225W512-F1
#
_cell.length_a   1.000
_cell.length_b   1.000
_cell.length_c   1.000
_cell.angle_alpha   90.00
_cell.angle_beta   90.00
_cell.angle_gamma   90.00
#
_symmetry.space_group_name_H-M   'P 1'
#
loop_
_entity.id
_entity.type
_entity.pdbx_description
1 polymer ?
#
loop_
_entity_poly.entity_id
_entity_poly.type
_entity_poly.pdbx_seq_one_letter_code
_entity_poly.pdbx_strand_id
1 'polypeptide(L)'
;MEERWDFMASWCQVLQQHFDTTPYHMTDEFVWEEGPQVFSVIFPRRRQFGYEEKDMDEPTFRREFHAVQEALALLVAVEHADHEVYEYLLLKGCSLWEKGWIRTGIPIATRFLVTLDVEGRKIDGMNEYDLVRLCGTHLQLNPSDEYLRTLRQIALLDENLAADAAGVCIEIPVKLRFTNDEKLVESHFAEEEYADLLRDVTRAEKQIQAQWDAYSANSENEPLATGELRCCFTLEPAAVSFIILSPEMAEMVGNQMANNVWFSALALTFPIPHQDANTELESRTSFGLLLRRLFDSTRRNSDSAHIRYNFQDSNPSPVEVLTVRCAPWMPNSDFELMCSAMVVTQITKKLSLGLEIISSDEQNREYWWQWLAYSLFSRRARSCSSLGTLIFSFLDGLSTNEVSAFNSILESEHPEEMLFGSPRGLVDERTATLTSGSPIRWEFDDHGEPVVHCCHSILEYPMPFVRTFSDDGKSEWVNVLVPGFGRCQVQRCNLEFNDEVDVGSGGVTSLQIDIKGFDMASMEGLYLLVESIGSSLTTLIISGIRERRQRLDVNSLIRSCPHLQELTLSRESIAILLNFTEYRTSKAPVPELTSVWTNDIDFLQVLSGTNNPFVKCTQRLSVNLPSHRFAQYLGLPNPELYMDPLVHMLEANERLEYLEIKSCNGHLMEEFEKFHLKSIFQEFEPLSKICKTAFLSIRPARTIGEMDQLVLENIFSFASVSVLRRVYFYYEQFKMY
;
A
#
# COMPACT_ATOMS: atom_id res chain seq x y z
N MET A 1 -24.23 -20.91 -22.69
CA MET A 1 -23.42 -20.64 -21.48
C MET A 1 -24.32 -20.08 -20.39
N GLU A 2 -25.12 -19.03 -20.70
CA GLU A 2 -26.11 -18.41 -19.79
C GLU A 2 -27.14 -19.39 -19.19
N GLU A 3 -27.86 -20.18 -19.99
CA GLU A 3 -28.96 -21.05 -19.49
C GLU A 3 -28.56 -22.08 -18.41
N ARG A 4 -27.27 -22.45 -18.33
CA ARG A 4 -26.78 -23.46 -17.37
C ARG A 4 -26.69 -22.91 -15.94
N TRP A 5 -26.56 -21.60 -15.79
CA TRP A 5 -26.31 -20.92 -14.51
C TRP A 5 -27.47 -19.99 -14.10
N ASP A 6 -28.63 -20.07 -14.76
CA ASP A 6 -29.81 -19.24 -14.48
C ASP A 6 -30.29 -19.32 -13.02
N PHE A 7 -29.99 -20.43 -12.33
CA PHE A 7 -30.29 -20.60 -10.92
C PHE A 7 -29.51 -19.62 -10.00
N MET A 8 -28.46 -18.96 -10.51
CA MET A 8 -27.71 -17.91 -9.82
C MET A 8 -28.35 -16.52 -9.94
N ALA A 9 -29.35 -16.33 -10.80
CA ALA A 9 -29.91 -15.00 -11.09
C ALA A 9 -30.53 -14.33 -9.85
N SER A 10 -31.25 -15.09 -9.02
CA SER A 10 -31.84 -14.57 -7.77
C SER A 10 -30.76 -14.12 -6.78
N TRP A 11 -29.65 -14.87 -6.68
CA TRP A 11 -28.52 -14.55 -5.82
C TRP A 11 -27.76 -13.31 -6.32
N CYS A 12 -27.60 -13.14 -7.63
CA CYS A 12 -27.00 -11.94 -8.21
C CYS A 12 -27.86 -10.69 -7.94
N GLN A 13 -29.18 -10.83 -7.98
CA GLN A 13 -30.11 -9.74 -7.65
C GLN A 13 -29.98 -9.29 -6.20
N VAL A 14 -29.72 -10.22 -5.27
CA VAL A 14 -29.41 -9.88 -3.86
C VAL A 14 -28.17 -9.01 -3.82
N LEU A 15 -27.07 -9.40 -4.47
CA LEU A 15 -25.79 -8.67 -4.41
C LEU A 15 -25.78 -7.33 -5.15
N GLN A 16 -26.67 -7.14 -6.13
CA GLN A 16 -26.71 -5.95 -6.99
C GLN A 16 -26.72 -4.63 -6.21
N GLN A 17 -27.40 -4.57 -5.06
CA GLN A 17 -27.53 -3.37 -4.25
C GLN A 17 -26.37 -3.20 -3.23
N HIS A 18 -25.59 -4.25 -2.99
CA HIS A 18 -24.56 -4.27 -1.95
C HIS A 18 -23.15 -4.02 -2.46
N PHE A 19 -22.89 -4.19 -3.75
CA PHE A 19 -21.61 -3.79 -4.32
C PHE A 19 -21.47 -2.27 -4.39
N ASP A 20 -20.46 -1.77 -3.68
CA ASP A 20 -19.97 -0.41 -3.81
C ASP A 20 -18.90 -0.35 -4.90
N THR A 21 -19.00 0.68 -5.73
CA THR A 21 -18.11 0.90 -6.88
C THR A 21 -17.18 2.08 -6.67
N THR A 22 -17.23 2.69 -5.49
CA THR A 22 -16.30 3.75 -5.12
C THR A 22 -14.89 3.15 -5.03
N PRO A 23 -13.93 3.60 -5.85
CA PRO A 23 -12.59 3.06 -5.82
C PRO A 23 -11.97 3.27 -4.43
N TYR A 24 -11.41 2.19 -3.89
CA TYR A 24 -10.76 2.21 -2.60
C TYR A 24 -9.25 2.38 -2.80
N HIS A 25 -8.76 3.59 -2.57
CA HIS A 25 -7.33 3.87 -2.48
C HIS A 25 -7.04 4.39 -1.07
N MET A 26 -6.46 3.54 -0.22
CA MET A 26 -5.95 3.97 1.10
C MET A 26 -4.55 4.59 1.02
N THR A 27 -3.93 4.54 -0.16
CA THR A 27 -2.58 5.00 -0.44
C THR A 27 -2.59 5.86 -1.70
N ASP A 28 -1.78 6.92 -1.73
CA ASP A 28 -1.54 7.70 -2.95
C ASP A 28 -0.48 7.04 -3.86
N GLU A 29 -0.25 5.73 -3.69
CA GLU A 29 0.73 4.99 -4.48
C GLU A 29 0.30 4.95 -5.95
N PHE A 30 1.27 5.20 -6.83
CA PHE A 30 1.13 4.97 -8.25
C PHE A 30 1.38 3.49 -8.54
N VAL A 31 0.37 2.79 -9.07
CA VAL A 31 0.45 1.36 -9.37
C VAL A 31 0.23 1.12 -10.86
N TRP A 32 1.18 0.43 -11.50
CA TRP A 32 1.12 0.10 -12.93
C TRP A 32 0.24 -1.09 -13.26
N GLU A 33 0.39 -2.16 -12.49
CA GLU A 33 -0.42 -3.37 -12.57
C GLU A 33 -1.08 -3.49 -11.21
N GLU A 34 -2.30 -2.97 -11.10
CA GLU A 34 -3.11 -3.30 -9.94
C GLU A 34 -3.38 -4.80 -9.97
N GLY A 35 -3.31 -5.43 -8.79
CA GLY A 35 -3.64 -6.84 -8.65
C GLY A 35 -5.09 -7.14 -9.06
N PRO A 36 -5.54 -8.38 -8.89
CA PRO A 36 -6.91 -8.76 -9.21
C PRO A 36 -7.92 -7.76 -8.61
N GLN A 37 -8.92 -7.37 -9.39
CA GLN A 37 -9.87 -6.33 -8.98
C GLN A 37 -10.65 -6.81 -7.75
N VAL A 38 -10.49 -6.09 -6.63
CA VAL A 38 -11.18 -6.37 -5.36
C VAL A 38 -12.41 -5.49 -5.27
N PHE A 39 -13.58 -6.08 -5.04
CA PHE A 39 -14.83 -5.34 -4.87
C PHE A 39 -15.13 -5.01 -3.41
N SER A 40 -15.75 -3.84 -3.20
CA SER A 40 -16.28 -3.42 -1.92
C SER A 40 -17.73 -3.88 -1.79
N VAL A 41 -18.06 -4.50 -0.66
CA VAL A 41 -19.41 -4.98 -0.34
C VAL A 41 -19.90 -4.31 0.94
N ILE A 42 -20.99 -3.57 0.83
CA ILE A 42 -21.68 -2.94 1.96
C ILE A 42 -22.77 -3.91 2.42
N PHE A 43 -22.60 -4.50 3.60
CA PHE A 43 -23.63 -5.34 4.19
C PHE A 43 -24.83 -4.51 4.65
N PRO A 44 -26.03 -5.11 4.74
CA PRO A 44 -27.19 -4.47 5.33
C PRO A 44 -26.83 -3.85 6.68
N ARG A 45 -27.40 -2.68 6.97
CA ARG A 45 -27.27 -1.98 8.26
C ARG A 45 -28.65 -1.82 8.87
N ARG A 46 -28.73 -1.85 10.20
CA ARG A 46 -30.00 -1.68 10.91
C ARG A 46 -30.52 -0.25 10.85
N ARG A 47 -29.60 0.72 10.88
CA ARG A 47 -29.89 2.13 10.55
C ARG A 47 -29.48 2.39 9.10
N GLN A 48 -30.45 2.68 8.26
CA GLN A 48 -30.20 3.26 6.94
C GLN A 48 -30.24 4.79 7.08
N PHE A 49 -29.13 5.43 6.76
CA PHE A 49 -29.06 6.89 6.69
C PHE A 49 -29.55 7.35 5.31
N GLY A 50 -30.34 8.42 5.31
CA GLY A 50 -31.07 8.95 4.15
C GLY A 50 -32.00 10.10 4.59
N TYR A 51 -32.81 10.65 3.68
CA TYR A 51 -33.74 11.76 4.00
C TYR A 51 -34.81 11.41 5.04
N GLU A 52 -35.07 10.12 5.26
CA GLU A 52 -35.90 9.60 6.36
C GLU A 52 -35.13 8.48 7.05
N GLU A 53 -34.75 8.66 8.32
CA GLU A 53 -34.19 7.58 9.15
C GLU A 53 -35.23 6.46 9.27
N LYS A 54 -34.89 5.27 8.78
CA LYS A 54 -35.73 4.09 8.89
C LYS A 54 -34.96 2.97 9.58
N ASP A 55 -35.36 2.65 10.80
CA ASP A 55 -34.88 1.48 11.51
C ASP A 55 -35.46 0.22 10.87
N MET A 56 -34.57 -0.69 10.45
CA MET A 56 -34.94 -2.02 9.97
C MET A 56 -35.21 -2.94 11.18
N ASP A 57 -36.28 -3.73 11.12
CA ASP A 57 -36.55 -4.71 12.18
C ASP A 57 -35.49 -5.84 12.17
N GLU A 58 -35.13 -6.32 13.37
CA GLU A 58 -34.07 -7.33 13.55
C GLU A 58 -34.30 -8.62 12.71
N PRO A 59 -35.52 -9.19 12.63
CA PRO A 59 -35.78 -10.34 11.74
C PRO A 59 -35.51 -10.06 10.26
N THR A 60 -35.92 -8.90 9.75
CA THR A 60 -35.66 -8.51 8.35
C THR A 60 -34.17 -8.30 8.11
N PHE A 61 -33.50 -7.56 8.99
CA PHE A 61 -32.05 -7.39 8.96
C PHE A 61 -31.30 -8.72 8.93
N ARG A 62 -31.63 -9.64 9.85
CA ARG A 62 -30.94 -10.94 9.93
C ARG A 62 -31.13 -11.78 8.68
N ARG A 63 -32.27 -11.64 8.01
CA ARG A 63 -32.59 -12.34 6.76
C ARG A 63 -31.81 -11.75 5.60
N GLU A 64 -31.80 -10.43 5.44
CA GLU A 64 -31.05 -9.77 4.38
C GLU A 64 -29.54 -9.98 4.54
N PHE A 65 -29.00 -9.83 5.77
CA PHE A 65 -27.59 -10.07 6.05
C PHE A 65 -27.18 -11.48 5.69
N HIS A 66 -28.01 -12.46 6.05
CA HIS A 66 -27.73 -13.87 5.76
C HIS A 66 -27.81 -14.16 4.26
N ALA A 67 -28.79 -13.59 3.55
CA ALA A 67 -28.90 -13.73 2.10
C ALA A 67 -27.68 -13.16 1.37
N VAL A 68 -27.13 -12.02 1.80
CA VAL A 68 -25.91 -11.44 1.24
C VAL A 68 -24.69 -12.32 1.51
N GLN A 69 -24.55 -12.84 2.74
CA GLN A 69 -23.48 -13.77 3.11
C GLN A 69 -23.50 -15.04 2.25
N GLU A 70 -24.66 -15.66 2.09
CA GLU A 70 -24.84 -16.86 1.26
C GLU A 70 -24.60 -16.55 -0.23
N ALA A 71 -25.12 -15.44 -0.74
CA ALA A 71 -24.94 -15.04 -2.13
C ALA A 71 -23.46 -14.83 -2.49
N LEU A 72 -22.68 -14.16 -1.64
CA LEU A 72 -21.24 -13.99 -1.83
C LEU A 72 -20.52 -15.35 -1.82
N ALA A 73 -20.89 -16.24 -0.89
CA ALA A 73 -20.29 -17.56 -0.81
C ALA A 73 -20.55 -18.41 -2.06
N LEU A 74 -21.76 -18.35 -2.62
CA LEU A 74 -22.10 -19.03 -3.87
C LEU A 74 -21.38 -18.43 -5.06
N LEU A 75 -21.23 -17.10 -5.11
CA LEU A 75 -20.50 -16.43 -6.19
C LEU A 75 -19.04 -16.91 -6.27
N VAL A 76 -18.34 -17.01 -5.13
CA VAL A 76 -16.97 -17.55 -5.10
C VAL A 76 -16.94 -19.06 -5.39
N ALA A 77 -17.97 -19.81 -4.98
CA ALA A 77 -18.08 -21.22 -5.37
C ALA A 77 -18.24 -21.39 -6.90
N VAL A 78 -18.92 -20.46 -7.58
CA VAL A 78 -18.96 -20.45 -9.05
C VAL A 78 -17.58 -20.20 -9.62
N GLU A 79 -16.78 -19.29 -9.04
CA GLU A 79 -15.41 -19.04 -9.51
C GLU A 79 -14.54 -20.30 -9.47
N HIS A 80 -14.67 -21.09 -8.40
CA HIS A 80 -13.96 -22.36 -8.26
C HIS A 80 -14.34 -23.37 -9.37
N ALA A 81 -15.60 -23.37 -9.80
CA ALA A 81 -16.10 -24.26 -10.84
C ALA A 81 -15.85 -23.75 -12.27
N ASP A 82 -16.03 -22.44 -12.49
CA ASP A 82 -16.03 -21.79 -13.80
C ASP A 82 -15.75 -20.28 -13.67
N HIS A 83 -14.49 -19.88 -13.89
CA HIS A 83 -14.05 -18.48 -13.76
C HIS A 83 -14.73 -17.54 -14.77
N GLU A 84 -14.98 -17.99 -16.00
CA GLU A 84 -15.61 -17.14 -17.04
C GLU A 84 -17.05 -16.79 -16.64
N VAL A 85 -17.77 -17.75 -16.05
CA VAL A 85 -19.13 -17.55 -15.56
C VAL A 85 -19.15 -16.65 -14.34
N TYR A 86 -18.19 -16.80 -13.42
CA TYR A 86 -18.02 -15.90 -12.29
C TYR A 86 -17.91 -14.43 -12.74
N GLU A 87 -17.02 -14.16 -13.70
CA GLU A 87 -16.86 -12.81 -14.27
C GLU A 87 -18.17 -12.33 -14.91
N TYR A 88 -18.84 -13.18 -15.70
CA TYR A 88 -20.12 -12.84 -16.32
C TYR A 88 -21.21 -12.49 -15.28
N LEU A 89 -21.38 -13.29 -14.23
CA LEU A 89 -22.38 -13.08 -13.18
C LEU A 89 -22.13 -11.79 -12.39
N LEU A 90 -20.86 -11.45 -12.14
CA LEU A 90 -20.50 -10.19 -11.50
C LEU A 90 -20.79 -8.99 -12.41
N LEU A 91 -20.33 -9.03 -13.66
CA LEU A 91 -20.41 -7.90 -14.56
C LEU A 91 -21.84 -7.63 -15.04
N LYS A 92 -22.57 -8.69 -15.42
CA LYS A 92 -23.92 -8.61 -15.97
C LYS A 92 -25.00 -8.90 -14.92
N GLY A 93 -24.87 -10.01 -14.21
CA GLY A 93 -25.87 -10.45 -13.22
C GLY A 93 -26.00 -9.47 -12.04
N CYS A 94 -24.89 -8.96 -11.52
CA CYS A 94 -24.87 -7.98 -10.42
C CYS A 94 -24.85 -6.51 -10.91
N SER A 95 -25.01 -6.29 -12.22
CA SER A 95 -25.02 -4.97 -12.88
C SER A 95 -23.82 -4.07 -12.56
N LEU A 96 -22.65 -4.65 -12.29
CA LEU A 96 -21.45 -3.84 -12.06
C LEU A 96 -21.09 -3.00 -13.30
N TRP A 97 -21.37 -3.51 -14.52
CA TRP A 97 -21.10 -2.81 -15.79
C TRP A 97 -21.76 -1.43 -15.88
N GLU A 98 -22.94 -1.29 -15.28
CA GLU A 98 -23.71 -0.05 -15.29
C GLU A 98 -23.21 0.97 -14.26
N LYS A 99 -22.37 0.54 -13.31
CA LYS A 99 -21.85 1.37 -12.22
C LYS A 99 -20.51 2.05 -12.54
N GLY A 100 -19.91 1.79 -13.71
CA GLY A 100 -18.94 2.71 -14.34
C GLY A 100 -17.48 2.62 -13.92
N TRP A 101 -17.06 1.56 -13.21
CA TRP A 101 -15.67 1.38 -12.73
C TRP A 101 -15.12 -0.05 -12.93
N ILE A 102 -15.48 -0.69 -14.04
CA ILE A 102 -14.94 -2.02 -14.39
C ILE A 102 -13.73 -1.90 -15.29
N ARG A 103 -12.71 -2.68 -14.96
CA ARG A 103 -11.47 -2.77 -15.70
C ARG A 103 -11.52 -4.05 -16.54
N THR A 104 -11.65 -3.90 -17.85
CA THR A 104 -11.70 -5.08 -18.74
C THR A 104 -10.32 -5.73 -18.83
N GLY A 105 -10.27 -7.07 -18.77
CA GLY A 105 -9.03 -7.85 -18.91
C GLY A 105 -8.15 -7.95 -17.67
N ILE A 106 -8.56 -7.38 -16.53
CA ILE A 106 -7.95 -7.62 -15.22
C ILE A 106 -8.75 -8.71 -14.50
N PRO A 107 -8.12 -9.80 -14.02
CA PRO A 107 -8.83 -10.83 -13.28
C PRO A 107 -9.56 -10.25 -12.07
N ILE A 108 -10.77 -10.72 -11.82
CA ILE A 108 -11.52 -10.32 -10.62
C ILE A 108 -11.10 -11.21 -9.46
N ALA A 109 -10.81 -10.60 -8.31
CA ALA A 109 -10.43 -11.33 -7.11
C ALA A 109 -11.63 -12.04 -6.46
N THR A 110 -11.39 -13.16 -5.79
CA THR A 110 -12.35 -13.85 -4.91
C THR A 110 -12.29 -13.39 -3.46
N ARG A 111 -11.74 -12.21 -3.23
CA ARG A 111 -11.65 -11.55 -1.93
C ARG A 111 -12.45 -10.26 -1.95
N PHE A 112 -12.94 -9.84 -0.78
CA PHE A 112 -13.83 -8.67 -0.68
C PHE A 112 -13.38 -7.70 0.40
N LEU A 113 -13.49 -6.41 0.09
CA LEU A 113 -13.47 -5.36 1.09
C LEU A 113 -14.88 -5.21 1.66
N VAL A 114 -15.06 -5.36 2.97
CA VAL A 114 -16.39 -5.36 3.59
C VAL A 114 -16.59 -4.13 4.46
N THR A 115 -17.80 -3.56 4.36
CA THR A 115 -18.29 -2.51 5.23
C THR A 115 -19.55 -3.01 5.93
N LEU A 116 -19.55 -3.08 7.25
CA LEU A 116 -20.66 -3.57 8.07
C LEU A 116 -20.77 -2.81 9.40
N ASP A 117 -21.87 -3.00 10.13
CA ASP A 117 -22.04 -2.47 11.47
C ASP A 117 -21.18 -3.27 12.47
N VAL A 118 -20.20 -2.61 13.09
CA VAL A 118 -19.23 -3.25 13.99
C VAL A 118 -19.62 -3.13 15.46
N GLU A 119 -20.70 -2.42 15.79
CA GLU A 119 -21.15 -2.20 17.17
C GLU A 119 -21.57 -3.52 17.84
N GLY A 120 -21.04 -3.77 19.04
CA GLY A 120 -21.43 -4.92 19.84
C GLY A 120 -22.80 -4.75 20.48
N ARG A 121 -23.73 -5.68 20.24
CA ARG A 121 -25.05 -5.68 20.88
C ARG A 121 -25.11 -6.66 22.02
N LYS A 122 -25.64 -6.23 23.16
CA LYS A 122 -26.00 -7.15 24.25
C LYS A 122 -27.32 -7.85 23.93
N ILE A 123 -27.25 -9.14 23.67
CA ILE A 123 -28.40 -10.05 23.54
C ILE A 123 -28.21 -11.17 24.56
N ASP A 124 -29.20 -11.34 25.45
CA ASP A 124 -29.17 -12.34 26.53
C ASP A 124 -27.90 -12.33 27.40
N GLY A 125 -27.31 -11.14 27.57
CA GLY A 125 -26.09 -10.93 28.37
C GLY A 125 -24.77 -11.22 27.64
N MET A 126 -24.82 -11.65 26.38
CA MET A 126 -23.65 -11.82 25.51
C MET A 126 -23.60 -10.73 24.44
N ASN A 127 -22.39 -10.34 24.03
CA ASN A 127 -22.25 -9.43 22.90
C ASN A 127 -22.31 -10.22 21.59
N GLU A 128 -23.26 -9.87 20.72
CA GLU A 128 -23.31 -10.30 19.33
C GLU A 128 -22.70 -9.23 18.42
N TYR A 129 -21.89 -9.68 17.46
CA TYR A 129 -21.19 -8.83 16.50
C TYR A 129 -21.50 -9.32 15.08
N ASP A 130 -21.82 -8.42 14.15
CA ASP A 130 -22.11 -8.82 12.77
C ASP A 130 -20.85 -9.33 12.05
N LEU A 131 -19.66 -8.83 12.43
CA LEU A 131 -18.37 -9.38 11.96
C LEU A 131 -18.21 -10.86 12.35
N VAL A 132 -18.60 -11.23 13.58
CA VAL A 132 -18.63 -12.64 14.03
C VAL A 132 -19.65 -13.44 13.23
N ARG A 133 -20.79 -12.84 12.86
CA ARG A 133 -21.79 -13.52 12.05
C ARG A 133 -21.29 -13.81 10.63
N LEU A 134 -20.51 -12.91 10.05
CA LEU A 134 -19.90 -13.07 8.73
C LEU A 134 -18.76 -14.11 8.73
N CYS A 135 -17.78 -13.93 9.62
CA CYS A 135 -16.52 -14.69 9.58
C CYS A 135 -16.45 -15.84 10.59
N GLY A 136 -17.40 -15.94 11.51
CA GLY A 136 -17.49 -17.04 12.46
C GLY A 136 -18.12 -18.28 11.84
N THR A 137 -18.59 -19.20 12.69
CA THR A 137 -19.07 -20.52 12.25
C THR A 137 -20.54 -20.53 11.85
N HIS A 138 -21.20 -19.36 11.78
CA HIS A 138 -22.64 -19.26 11.55
C HIS A 138 -23.08 -19.88 10.22
N LEU A 139 -22.36 -19.62 9.13
CA LEU A 139 -22.67 -20.18 7.81
C LEU A 139 -22.62 -21.73 7.81
N GLN A 140 -21.76 -22.33 8.64
CA GLN A 140 -21.67 -23.78 8.75
C GLN A 140 -22.77 -24.39 9.60
N LEU A 141 -23.19 -23.68 10.65
CA LEU A 141 -24.16 -24.19 11.62
C LEU A 141 -25.60 -23.93 11.20
N ASN A 142 -25.87 -22.87 10.44
CA ASN A 142 -27.21 -22.43 10.08
C ASN A 142 -27.37 -22.08 8.58
N PRO A 143 -26.90 -22.90 7.63
CA PRO A 143 -27.11 -22.63 6.21
C PRO A 143 -28.59 -22.75 5.82
N SER A 144 -29.04 -21.97 4.85
CA SER A 144 -30.38 -22.11 4.28
C SER A 144 -30.47 -23.32 3.34
N ASP A 145 -31.66 -23.92 3.27
CA ASP A 145 -31.94 -25.03 2.33
C ASP A 145 -31.80 -24.60 0.87
N GLU A 146 -31.99 -23.31 0.58
CA GLU A 146 -31.79 -22.76 -0.75
C GLU A 146 -30.30 -22.68 -1.10
N TYR A 147 -29.48 -22.13 -0.19
CA TYR A 147 -28.03 -22.09 -0.33
C TYR A 147 -27.43 -23.48 -0.55
N LEU A 148 -27.79 -24.47 0.28
CA LEU A 148 -27.27 -25.83 0.14
C LEU A 148 -27.67 -26.49 -1.19
N ARG A 149 -28.89 -26.22 -1.69
CA ARG A 149 -29.33 -26.73 -3.00
C ARG A 149 -28.55 -26.09 -4.12
N THR A 150 -28.34 -24.78 -4.07
CA THR A 150 -27.55 -24.06 -5.08
C THR A 150 -26.10 -24.49 -5.06
N LEU A 151 -25.47 -24.61 -3.87
CA LEU A 151 -24.09 -25.07 -3.74
C LEU A 151 -23.87 -26.48 -4.31
N ARG A 152 -24.83 -27.39 -4.12
CA ARG A 152 -24.81 -28.72 -4.75
C ARG A 152 -24.94 -28.65 -6.27
N GLN A 153 -25.72 -27.71 -6.82
CA GLN A 153 -25.81 -27.51 -8.26
C GLN A 153 -24.48 -27.00 -8.83
N ILE A 154 -23.80 -26.09 -8.12
CA ILE A 154 -22.46 -25.64 -8.49
C ILE A 154 -21.47 -26.81 -8.47
N ALA A 155 -21.44 -27.60 -7.40
CA ALA A 155 -20.55 -28.76 -7.28
C ALA A 155 -20.77 -29.81 -8.38
N LEU A 156 -22.00 -29.99 -8.86
CA LEU A 156 -22.31 -30.89 -9.99
C LEU A 156 -21.80 -30.36 -11.34
N LEU A 157 -21.59 -29.05 -11.46
CA LEU A 157 -21.07 -28.39 -12.66
C LEU A 157 -19.56 -28.19 -12.61
N ASP A 158 -18.94 -28.44 -11.47
CA ASP A 158 -17.51 -28.25 -11.23
C ASP A 158 -16.71 -29.40 -11.83
N GLU A 159 -16.04 -29.14 -12.95
CA GLU A 159 -15.18 -30.10 -13.62
C GLU A 159 -13.88 -30.36 -12.85
N ASN A 160 -13.50 -29.49 -11.91
CA ASN A 160 -12.34 -29.66 -11.04
C ASN A 160 -12.60 -30.63 -9.88
N LEU A 161 -13.87 -30.93 -9.62
CA LEU A 161 -14.32 -31.79 -8.53
C LEU A 161 -14.67 -33.19 -9.06
N ALA A 162 -13.65 -34.05 -9.16
CA ALA A 162 -13.86 -35.44 -9.58
C ALA A 162 -14.78 -36.17 -8.57
N ALA A 163 -15.60 -37.10 -9.07
CA ALA A 163 -16.59 -37.83 -8.24
C ALA A 163 -15.97 -38.68 -7.11
N ASP A 164 -14.66 -38.90 -7.14
CA ASP A 164 -13.84 -39.61 -6.15
C ASP A 164 -12.85 -38.68 -5.39
N ALA A 165 -12.84 -37.37 -5.66
CA ALA A 165 -11.99 -36.40 -4.98
C ALA A 165 -12.56 -35.98 -3.61
N ALA A 166 -11.67 -35.72 -2.66
CA ALA A 166 -12.05 -35.17 -1.35
C ALA A 166 -12.78 -33.83 -1.52
N GLY A 167 -13.80 -33.58 -0.70
CA GLY A 167 -14.51 -32.31 -0.74
C GLY A 167 -13.62 -31.12 -0.37
N VAL A 168 -14.00 -29.93 -0.82
CA VAL A 168 -13.17 -28.71 -0.77
C VAL A 168 -13.83 -27.66 0.13
N CYS A 169 -13.08 -27.08 1.08
CA CYS A 169 -13.47 -25.81 1.75
C CYS A 169 -12.83 -24.66 0.97
N ILE A 170 -13.66 -23.85 0.35
CA ILE A 170 -13.27 -22.61 -0.32
C ILE A 170 -13.17 -21.53 0.74
N GLU A 171 -11.94 -21.11 1.04
CA GLU A 171 -11.68 -19.96 1.92
C GLU A 171 -11.93 -18.66 1.15
N ILE A 172 -12.76 -17.79 1.71
CA ILE A 172 -13.14 -16.50 1.13
C ILE A 172 -12.52 -15.39 2.00
N PRO A 173 -11.42 -14.75 1.56
CA PRO A 173 -10.79 -13.70 2.32
C PRO A 173 -11.64 -12.44 2.34
N VAL A 174 -11.84 -11.88 3.53
CA VAL A 174 -12.54 -10.60 3.74
C VAL A 174 -11.69 -9.63 4.52
N LYS A 175 -11.62 -8.40 4.02
CA LYS A 175 -10.90 -7.29 4.63
C LYS A 175 -11.89 -6.27 5.17
N LEU A 176 -11.86 -5.98 6.46
CA LEU A 176 -12.72 -4.95 7.05
C LEU A 176 -12.20 -3.56 6.68
N ARG A 177 -13.08 -2.71 6.12
CA ARG A 177 -12.84 -1.28 5.94
C ARG A 177 -13.42 -0.51 7.12
N PHE A 178 -12.56 0.18 7.88
CA PHE A 178 -12.98 1.04 8.99
C PHE A 178 -12.49 2.46 8.76
N THR A 179 -13.41 3.42 8.67
CA THR A 179 -13.09 4.83 8.42
C THR A 179 -14.04 5.77 9.13
N ASN A 180 -13.56 6.95 9.53
CA ASN A 180 -14.39 8.06 10.02
C ASN A 180 -14.61 9.16 8.97
N ASP A 181 -14.40 8.86 7.69
CA ASP A 181 -14.64 9.79 6.59
C ASP A 181 -16.15 10.11 6.43
N GLU A 182 -16.52 11.36 6.72
CA GLU A 182 -17.89 11.88 6.62
C GLU A 182 -18.55 11.68 5.24
N LYS A 183 -17.76 11.50 4.16
CA LYS A 183 -18.32 11.23 2.81
C LYS A 183 -18.79 9.79 2.61
N LEU A 184 -18.33 8.86 3.45
CA LEU A 184 -18.67 7.44 3.41
C LEU A 184 -19.48 6.98 4.62
N VAL A 185 -19.42 7.77 5.69
CA VAL A 185 -20.22 7.55 6.88
C VAL A 185 -21.13 8.76 7.05
N GLU A 186 -22.39 8.62 6.61
CA GLU A 186 -23.49 9.56 6.90
C GLU A 186 -23.86 9.57 8.41
N SER A 187 -22.88 9.40 9.30
CA SER A 187 -23.09 9.33 10.74
C SER A 187 -22.31 10.43 11.45
N HIS A 188 -23.04 11.31 12.14
CA HIS A 188 -22.50 12.23 13.13
C HIS A 188 -22.21 11.48 14.45
N PHE A 189 -21.41 10.41 14.40
CA PHE A 189 -20.92 9.79 15.64
C PHE A 189 -19.93 10.74 16.31
N ALA A 190 -19.99 10.83 17.64
CA ALA A 190 -18.98 11.55 18.41
C ALA A 190 -17.62 10.81 18.30
N GLU A 191 -16.51 11.54 18.42
CA GLU A 191 -15.16 10.96 18.31
C GLU A 191 -14.93 9.77 19.27
N GLU A 192 -15.50 9.83 20.48
CA GLU A 192 -15.45 8.77 21.49
C GLU A 192 -16.09 7.45 21.03
N GLU A 193 -17.13 7.51 20.18
CA GLU A 193 -17.85 6.33 19.70
C GLU A 193 -17.00 5.49 18.73
N TYR A 194 -16.10 6.11 17.96
CA TYR A 194 -15.22 5.38 17.05
C TYR A 194 -14.16 4.54 17.77
N ALA A 195 -13.65 5.00 18.92
CA ALA A 195 -12.71 4.23 19.73
C ALA A 195 -13.39 2.96 20.30
N ASP A 196 -14.65 3.07 20.71
CA ASP A 196 -15.47 1.95 21.19
C ASP A 196 -15.77 0.94 20.07
N LEU A 197 -16.15 1.42 18.88
CA LEU A 197 -16.37 0.58 17.70
C LEU A 197 -15.11 -0.21 17.32
N LEU A 198 -13.95 0.45 17.34
CA LEU A 198 -12.66 -0.21 17.06
C LEU A 198 -12.33 -1.28 18.13
N ARG A 199 -12.71 -1.06 19.40
CA ARG A 199 -12.59 -2.07 20.47
C ARG A 199 -13.49 -3.27 20.25
N ASP A 200 -14.68 -3.04 19.74
CA ASP A 200 -15.63 -4.08 19.39
C ASP A 200 -15.15 -4.92 18.20
N VAL A 201 -14.45 -4.33 17.22
CA VAL A 201 -13.76 -5.09 16.16
C VAL A 201 -12.76 -6.10 16.76
N THR A 202 -11.87 -5.68 17.66
CA THR A 202 -10.91 -6.61 18.28
C THR A 202 -11.58 -7.71 19.11
N ARG A 203 -12.69 -7.40 19.78
CA ARG A 203 -13.48 -8.40 20.52
C ARG A 203 -14.12 -9.41 19.56
N ALA A 204 -14.69 -8.93 18.46
CA ALA A 204 -15.27 -9.76 17.42
C ALA A 204 -14.24 -10.71 16.80
N GLU A 205 -13.04 -10.22 16.48
CA GLU A 205 -11.92 -11.04 15.97
C GLU A 205 -11.57 -12.20 16.91
N LYS A 206 -11.40 -11.93 18.22
CA LYS A 206 -11.13 -12.97 19.21
C LYS A 206 -12.27 -13.98 19.32
N GLN A 207 -13.51 -13.52 19.21
CA GLN A 207 -14.69 -14.39 19.24
C GLN A 207 -14.77 -15.29 18.01
N ILE A 208 -14.39 -14.79 16.83
CA ILE A 208 -14.28 -15.59 15.59
C ILE A 208 -13.26 -16.71 15.77
N GLN A 209 -12.06 -16.38 16.25
CA GLN A 209 -11.01 -17.38 16.52
C GLN A 209 -11.52 -18.45 17.50
N ALA A 210 -12.16 -18.04 18.60
CA ALA A 210 -12.70 -18.97 19.58
C ALA A 210 -13.81 -19.88 19.02
N GLN A 211 -14.70 -19.35 18.16
CA GLN A 211 -15.73 -20.15 17.50
C GLN A 211 -15.12 -21.21 16.57
N TRP A 212 -14.11 -20.85 15.77
CA TRP A 212 -13.44 -21.79 14.88
C TRP A 212 -12.62 -22.84 15.63
N ASP A 213 -11.94 -22.46 16.72
CA ASP A 213 -11.20 -23.43 17.56
C ASP A 213 -12.17 -24.43 18.22
N ALA A 214 -13.31 -23.95 18.72
CA ALA A 214 -14.35 -24.81 19.31
C ALA A 214 -15.02 -25.70 18.25
N TYR A 215 -15.31 -25.17 17.06
CA TYR A 215 -15.88 -25.93 15.96
C TYR A 215 -14.92 -27.03 15.52
N SER A 216 -13.64 -26.72 15.31
CA SER A 216 -12.62 -27.69 14.90
C SER A 216 -12.35 -28.76 15.95
N ALA A 217 -12.54 -28.46 17.25
CA ALA A 217 -12.41 -29.44 18.33
C ALA A 217 -13.63 -30.37 18.44
N ASN A 218 -14.83 -29.88 18.11
CA ASN A 218 -16.09 -30.61 18.22
C ASN A 218 -16.47 -31.38 16.95
N SER A 219 -16.10 -30.87 15.78
CA SER A 219 -16.03 -31.70 14.58
C SER A 219 -14.89 -32.67 14.84
N GLU A 220 -15.19 -33.94 15.17
CA GLU A 220 -14.25 -35.01 14.82
C GLU A 220 -13.78 -34.70 13.40
N ASN A 221 -12.48 -34.77 13.11
CA ASN A 221 -11.87 -34.41 11.81
C ASN A 221 -12.42 -35.29 10.66
N GLU A 222 -13.73 -35.30 10.44
CA GLU A 222 -14.42 -35.95 9.35
C GLU A 222 -14.13 -35.08 8.13
N PRO A 223 -13.34 -35.60 7.18
CA PRO A 223 -13.10 -34.88 5.94
C PRO A 223 -14.45 -34.61 5.27
N LEU A 224 -14.55 -33.46 4.60
CA LEU A 224 -15.68 -33.16 3.72
C LEU A 224 -15.97 -34.37 2.83
N ALA A 225 -17.25 -34.72 2.70
CA ALA A 225 -17.62 -35.87 1.90
C ALA A 225 -17.14 -35.67 0.46
N THR A 226 -16.82 -36.78 -0.20
CA THR A 226 -16.35 -36.80 -1.58
C THR A 226 -17.35 -36.06 -2.47
N GLY A 227 -16.88 -35.10 -3.28
CA GLY A 227 -17.76 -34.33 -4.16
C GLY A 227 -18.43 -33.10 -3.52
N GLU A 228 -18.18 -32.78 -2.24
CA GLU A 228 -18.84 -31.65 -1.57
C GLU A 228 -18.02 -30.36 -1.60
N LEU A 229 -18.72 -29.25 -1.83
CA LEU A 229 -18.21 -27.89 -1.64
C LEU A 229 -18.69 -27.33 -0.29
N ARG A 230 -17.81 -26.58 0.36
CA ARG A 230 -18.10 -25.75 1.53
C ARG A 230 -17.43 -24.41 1.37
N CYS A 231 -18.07 -23.32 1.79
CA CYS A 231 -17.44 -22.00 1.80
C CYS A 231 -17.16 -21.54 3.23
N CYS A 232 -16.01 -20.94 3.46
CA CYS A 232 -15.54 -20.51 4.78
C CYS A 232 -14.97 -19.07 4.68
N PHE A 233 -15.59 -18.08 5.33
CA PHE A 233 -15.06 -16.71 5.34
C PHE A 233 -13.88 -16.58 6.30
N THR A 234 -12.76 -16.02 5.83
CA THR A 234 -11.53 -15.83 6.62
C THR A 234 -11.17 -14.35 6.70
N LEU A 235 -10.67 -13.89 7.84
CA LEU A 235 -10.32 -12.48 8.05
C LEU A 235 -8.91 -12.17 7.56
N GLU A 236 -8.79 -11.13 6.74
CA GLU A 236 -7.53 -10.42 6.49
C GLU A 236 -7.35 -9.27 7.52
N PRO A 237 -6.11 -8.82 7.76
CA PRO A 237 -5.86 -7.65 8.60
C PRO A 237 -6.66 -6.43 8.15
N ALA A 238 -7.33 -5.76 9.10
CA ALA A 238 -8.23 -4.65 8.81
C ALA A 238 -7.50 -3.47 8.16
N ALA A 239 -8.24 -2.67 7.42
CA ALA A 239 -7.76 -1.44 6.81
C ALA A 239 -8.48 -0.24 7.44
N VAL A 240 -7.71 0.56 8.17
CA VAL A 240 -8.19 1.56 9.13
C VAL A 240 -7.71 2.94 8.72
N SER A 241 -8.64 3.89 8.56
CA SER A 241 -8.31 5.26 8.19
C SER A 241 -9.00 6.26 9.10
N PHE A 242 -8.22 7.13 9.72
CA PHE A 242 -8.71 8.25 10.51
C PHE A 242 -8.28 9.58 9.88
N ILE A 243 -9.26 10.35 9.39
CA ILE A 243 -9.01 11.71 8.88
C ILE A 243 -8.74 12.64 10.06
N ILE A 244 -9.57 12.54 11.10
CA ILE A 244 -9.39 13.23 12.38
C ILE A 244 -9.09 12.16 13.42
N LEU A 245 -7.99 12.35 14.17
CA LEU A 245 -7.54 11.41 15.20
C LEU A 245 -7.71 12.06 16.58
N SER A 246 -8.67 11.57 17.38
CA SER A 246 -8.84 12.02 18.78
C SER A 246 -7.82 11.33 19.71
N PRO A 247 -7.56 11.89 20.91
CA PRO A 247 -6.72 11.24 21.92
C PRO A 247 -7.18 9.82 22.29
N GLU A 248 -8.49 9.60 22.42
CA GLU A 248 -9.08 8.31 22.77
C GLU A 248 -8.89 7.28 21.64
N MET A 249 -9.07 7.70 20.38
CA MET A 249 -8.79 6.86 19.22
C MET A 249 -7.29 6.51 19.14
N ALA A 250 -6.42 7.48 19.38
CA ALA A 250 -4.97 7.28 19.43
C ALA A 250 -4.57 6.26 20.51
N GLU A 251 -5.11 6.38 21.72
CA GLU A 251 -4.88 5.42 22.79
C GLU A 251 -5.37 4.02 22.39
N MET A 252 -6.56 3.93 21.79
CA MET A 252 -7.13 2.67 21.33
C MET A 252 -6.26 2.00 20.26
N VAL A 253 -5.81 2.74 19.24
CA VAL A 253 -4.89 2.24 18.20
C VAL A 253 -3.57 1.77 18.83
N GLY A 254 -2.98 2.58 19.72
CA GLY A 254 -1.75 2.20 20.44
C GLY A 254 -1.91 0.91 21.24
N ASN A 255 -3.05 0.73 21.92
CA ASN A 255 -3.39 -0.48 22.66
C ASN A 255 -3.59 -1.70 21.75
N GLN A 256 -4.20 -1.55 20.58
CA GLN A 256 -4.32 -2.63 19.60
C GLN A 256 -2.96 -3.10 19.09
N MET A 257 -2.09 -2.16 18.73
CA MET A 257 -0.73 -2.48 18.27
C MET A 257 0.10 -3.14 19.36
N ALA A 258 -0.06 -2.74 20.63
CA ALA A 258 0.57 -3.39 21.77
C ALA A 258 0.06 -4.83 22.00
N ASN A 259 -1.20 -5.11 21.64
CA ASN A 259 -1.81 -6.44 21.69
C ASN A 259 -1.60 -7.28 20.43
N ASN A 260 -0.68 -6.87 19.54
CA ASN A 260 -0.40 -7.53 18.26
C ASN A 260 -1.63 -7.69 17.35
N VAL A 261 -2.49 -6.66 17.30
CA VAL A 261 -3.46 -6.49 16.21
C VAL A 261 -2.72 -5.99 14.97
N TRP A 262 -3.01 -6.58 13.81
CA TRP A 262 -2.32 -6.31 12.55
C TRP A 262 -3.23 -5.55 11.60
N PHE A 263 -2.63 -4.74 10.74
CA PHE A 263 -3.34 -3.87 9.79
C PHE A 263 -2.77 -4.03 8.39
N SER A 264 -3.64 -4.20 7.39
CA SER A 264 -3.21 -4.18 5.99
C SER A 264 -2.99 -2.74 5.49
N ALA A 265 -3.69 -1.79 6.09
CA ALA A 265 -3.39 -0.38 5.93
C ALA A 265 -3.82 0.39 7.18
N LEU A 266 -2.99 1.34 7.62
CA LEU A 266 -3.29 2.24 8.72
C LEU A 266 -3.00 3.67 8.27
N ALA A 267 -4.03 4.52 8.19
CA ALA A 267 -3.89 5.92 7.80
C ALA A 267 -4.28 6.83 8.95
N LEU A 268 -3.35 7.71 9.37
CA LEU A 268 -3.50 8.62 10.50
C LEU A 268 -3.11 10.05 10.10
N THR A 269 -3.80 11.03 10.65
CA THR A 269 -3.46 12.46 10.50
C THR A 269 -2.93 13.00 11.82
N PHE A 270 -1.83 13.76 11.77
CA PHE A 270 -1.19 14.44 12.90
C PHE A 270 -1.11 15.96 12.68
N PRO A 271 -1.05 16.78 13.75
CA PRO A 271 -0.97 16.40 15.17
C PRO A 271 -2.34 15.98 15.73
N ILE A 272 -2.32 15.31 16.89
CA ILE A 272 -3.53 15.06 17.67
C ILE A 272 -3.92 16.39 18.35
N PRO A 273 -5.15 16.90 18.19
CA PRO A 273 -5.58 18.12 18.86
C PRO A 273 -5.42 18.04 20.39
N HIS A 274 -4.69 18.98 20.98
CA HIS A 274 -4.57 19.05 22.44
C HIS A 274 -5.85 19.61 23.06
N GLN A 275 -6.36 18.97 24.11
CA GLN A 275 -7.55 19.43 24.82
C GLN A 275 -7.24 20.56 25.82
N ASP A 276 -6.05 20.59 26.44
CA ASP A 276 -5.64 21.62 27.43
C ASP A 276 -4.12 21.83 27.51
N ALA A 277 -3.65 23.07 27.71
CA ALA A 277 -2.22 23.39 27.87
C ALA A 277 -1.63 22.92 29.21
N ASN A 278 -2.46 22.69 30.23
CA ASN A 278 -1.99 22.26 31.56
C ASN A 278 -1.61 20.76 31.63
N THR A 279 -1.90 20.00 30.58
CA THR A 279 -1.63 18.55 30.46
C THR A 279 -0.60 18.25 29.38
N GLU A 280 0.28 19.20 29.05
CA GLU A 280 1.29 19.07 27.99
C GLU A 280 2.18 17.83 28.18
N LEU A 281 2.66 17.58 29.41
CA LEU A 281 3.45 16.38 29.74
C LEU A 281 2.67 15.09 29.47
N GLU A 282 1.41 15.03 29.88
CA GLU A 282 0.55 13.85 29.67
C GLU A 282 0.27 13.65 28.18
N SER A 283 -0.06 14.73 27.46
CA SER A 283 -0.30 14.73 26.02
C SER A 283 0.92 14.25 25.24
N ARG A 284 2.11 14.79 25.55
CA ARG A 284 3.38 14.39 24.95
C ARG A 284 3.72 12.94 25.26
N THR A 285 3.44 12.49 26.48
CA THR A 285 3.68 11.10 26.89
C THR A 285 2.77 10.14 26.13
N SER A 286 1.48 10.44 26.01
CA SER A 286 0.50 9.65 25.26
C SER A 286 0.82 9.63 23.76
N PHE A 287 1.18 10.78 23.19
CA PHE A 287 1.58 10.86 21.78
C PHE A 287 2.87 10.08 21.51
N GLY A 288 3.90 10.23 22.34
CA GLY A 288 5.14 9.48 22.21
C GLY A 288 4.97 7.97 22.37
N LEU A 289 4.07 7.56 23.27
CA LEU A 289 3.64 6.16 23.42
C LEU A 289 3.00 5.63 22.13
N LEU A 290 2.07 6.39 21.53
CA LEU A 290 1.46 6.02 20.26
C LEU A 290 2.52 5.87 19.17
N LEU A 291 3.39 6.88 18.99
CA LEU A 291 4.44 6.87 17.97
C LEU A 291 5.38 5.68 18.13
N ARG A 292 5.76 5.34 19.36
CA ARG A 292 6.56 4.15 19.66
C ARG A 292 5.86 2.85 19.25
N ARG A 293 4.53 2.77 19.36
CA ARG A 293 3.76 1.59 18.92
C ARG A 293 3.60 1.57 17.40
N LEU A 294 3.39 2.72 16.78
CA LEU A 294 3.30 2.88 15.32
C LEU A 294 4.61 2.56 14.59
N PHE A 295 5.73 2.84 15.23
CA PHE A 295 7.08 2.61 14.72
C PHE A 295 7.86 1.67 15.64
N ASP A 296 7.21 0.58 16.09
CA ASP A 296 7.82 -0.37 17.02
C ASP A 296 9.10 -0.96 16.43
N SER A 297 10.15 -1.00 17.25
CA SER A 297 11.47 -1.53 16.90
C SER A 297 11.60 -3.04 17.05
N THR A 298 10.52 -3.71 17.44
CA THR A 298 10.49 -5.15 17.63
C THR A 298 9.97 -5.84 16.37
N ARG A 299 10.81 -6.66 15.74
CA ARG A 299 10.37 -7.50 14.62
C ARG A 299 9.44 -8.60 15.12
N ARG A 300 8.28 -8.75 14.48
CA ARG A 300 7.25 -9.73 14.83
C ARG A 300 7.03 -10.72 13.68
N ASN A 301 6.62 -11.95 14.00
CA ASN A 301 6.24 -12.98 13.03
C ASN A 301 4.71 -13.13 12.96
N SER A 302 4.20 -13.68 11.87
CA SER A 302 2.74 -13.90 11.67
C SER A 302 2.09 -14.70 12.81
N ASP A 303 2.82 -15.66 13.39
CA ASP A 303 2.34 -16.49 14.49
C ASP A 303 2.10 -15.71 15.80
N SER A 304 2.67 -14.50 15.91
CA SER A 304 2.49 -13.63 17.08
C SER A 304 1.28 -12.69 16.98
N ALA A 305 0.56 -12.69 15.85
CA ALA A 305 -0.71 -11.98 15.71
C ALA A 305 -1.73 -12.48 16.75
N HIS A 306 -2.64 -11.62 17.20
CA HIS A 306 -3.61 -11.99 18.23
C HIS A 306 -4.68 -12.99 17.74
N ILE A 307 -4.87 -13.10 16.43
CA ILE A 307 -5.69 -14.13 15.75
C ILE A 307 -4.96 -14.67 14.52
N ARG A 308 -5.46 -15.79 13.97
CA ARG A 308 -4.98 -16.34 12.70
C ARG A 308 -5.57 -15.58 11.53
N TYR A 309 -4.87 -14.55 11.08
CA TYR A 309 -5.20 -13.83 9.87
C TYR A 309 -4.85 -14.62 8.61
N ASN A 310 -5.63 -14.39 7.56
CA ASN A 310 -5.28 -14.76 6.20
C ASN A 310 -4.34 -13.69 5.62
N PHE A 311 -3.12 -14.09 5.28
CA PHE A 311 -2.10 -13.21 4.70
C PHE A 311 -1.85 -13.56 3.25
N GLN A 312 -1.78 -12.53 2.40
CA GLN A 312 -1.44 -12.70 0.99
C GLN A 312 0.06 -12.92 0.79
N ASP A 313 0.87 -12.23 1.60
CA ASP A 313 2.31 -12.31 1.55
C ASP A 313 2.85 -13.43 2.44
N SER A 314 3.89 -14.11 1.94
CA SER A 314 4.62 -15.12 2.70
C SER A 314 5.41 -14.55 3.89
N ASN A 315 5.67 -13.25 3.92
CA ASN A 315 6.40 -12.56 4.99
C ASN A 315 5.72 -11.21 5.32
N PRO A 316 4.51 -11.28 5.91
CA PRO A 316 3.68 -10.11 6.15
C PRO A 316 4.31 -9.23 7.24
N SER A 317 4.03 -7.92 7.17
CA SER A 317 4.41 -6.97 8.20
C SER A 317 3.19 -6.69 9.10
N PRO A 318 3.36 -6.44 10.41
CA PRO A 318 2.24 -6.07 11.28
C PRO A 318 1.42 -4.88 10.78
N VAL A 319 2.09 -3.93 10.13
CA VAL A 319 1.45 -2.89 9.32
C VAL A 319 2.01 -2.98 7.91
N GLU A 320 1.19 -3.46 6.97
CA GLU A 320 1.62 -3.62 5.57
C GLU A 320 1.86 -2.25 4.92
N VAL A 321 0.92 -1.31 5.09
CA VAL A 321 1.11 0.09 4.69
C VAL A 321 0.72 1.05 5.82
N LEU A 322 1.65 1.94 6.19
CA LEU A 322 1.39 3.05 7.10
C LEU A 322 1.33 4.35 6.30
N THR A 323 0.21 5.06 6.40
CA THR A 323 0.02 6.40 5.83
C THR A 323 -0.05 7.41 6.96
N VAL A 324 0.86 8.37 6.97
CA VAL A 324 0.88 9.46 7.94
C VAL A 324 0.71 10.78 7.21
N ARG A 325 -0.34 11.52 7.54
CA ARG A 325 -0.57 12.88 7.04
C ARG A 325 -0.14 13.88 8.11
N CYS A 326 0.88 14.67 7.80
CA CYS A 326 1.38 15.72 8.67
C CYS A 326 0.71 17.03 8.25
N ALA A 327 -0.18 17.54 9.09
CA ALA A 327 -0.89 18.78 8.86
C ALA A 327 0.06 20.00 8.89
N PRO A 328 -0.31 21.11 8.22
CA PRO A 328 0.56 22.30 8.11
C PRO A 328 0.88 22.97 9.44
N TRP A 329 0.05 22.75 10.46
CA TRP A 329 0.19 23.33 11.79
C TRP A 329 0.81 22.37 12.80
N MET A 330 1.38 21.24 12.37
CA MET A 330 2.08 20.31 13.25
C MET A 330 3.30 20.99 13.89
N PRO A 331 3.44 20.98 15.23
CA PRO A 331 4.63 21.51 15.89
C PRO A 331 5.90 20.75 15.46
N ASN A 332 7.02 21.46 15.33
CA ASN A 332 8.32 20.85 15.05
C ASN A 332 8.73 19.80 16.09
N SER A 333 8.36 20.02 17.36
CA SER A 333 8.60 19.05 18.44
C SER A 333 7.89 17.73 18.14
N ASP A 334 6.64 17.76 17.68
CA ASP A 334 5.87 16.55 17.38
C ASP A 334 6.44 15.82 16.16
N PHE A 335 6.92 16.57 15.18
CA PHE A 335 7.57 16.00 14.00
C PHE A 335 8.88 15.29 14.39
N GLU A 336 9.67 15.90 15.27
CA GLU A 336 10.86 15.29 15.87
C GLU A 336 10.51 14.01 16.66
N LEU A 337 9.47 14.05 17.50
CA LEU A 337 8.99 12.87 18.25
C LEU A 337 8.73 11.70 17.29
N MET A 338 8.01 11.97 16.20
CA MET A 338 7.69 11.00 15.17
C MET A 338 8.94 10.47 14.46
N CYS A 339 9.80 11.35 13.95
CA CYS A 339 11.01 10.98 13.23
C CYS A 339 11.99 10.18 14.12
N SER A 340 12.07 10.49 15.42
CA SER A 340 12.88 9.73 16.38
C SER A 340 12.41 8.28 16.55
N ALA A 341 11.12 8.00 16.35
CA ALA A 341 10.56 6.65 16.36
C ALA A 341 10.74 5.95 15.01
N MET A 342 10.51 6.67 13.92
CA MET A 342 10.64 6.14 12.55
C MET A 342 12.00 5.52 12.24
N VAL A 343 13.09 6.10 12.76
CA VAL A 343 14.47 5.66 12.50
C VAL A 343 14.76 4.21 12.93
N VAL A 344 13.90 3.62 13.77
CA VAL A 344 14.07 2.27 14.32
C VAL A 344 12.89 1.32 14.04
N THR A 345 11.96 1.67 13.14
CA THR A 345 10.76 0.86 12.91
C THR A 345 11.08 -0.52 12.31
N GLN A 346 10.46 -1.58 12.84
CA GLN A 346 10.61 -2.96 12.37
C GLN A 346 9.28 -3.63 11.99
N ILE A 347 8.17 -2.89 12.09
CA ILE A 347 6.82 -3.42 11.87
C ILE A 347 6.19 -2.99 10.54
N THR A 348 6.86 -2.10 9.81
CA THR A 348 6.37 -1.51 8.56
C THR A 348 7.47 -1.56 7.50
N LYS A 349 7.13 -1.97 6.28
CA LYS A 349 8.04 -1.94 5.12
C LYS A 349 7.73 -0.81 4.14
N LYS A 350 6.48 -0.34 4.11
CA LYS A 350 5.99 0.70 3.20
C LYS A 350 5.34 1.85 3.97
N LEU A 351 5.88 3.04 3.77
CA LEU A 351 5.46 4.26 4.44
C LEU A 351 5.04 5.31 3.40
N SER A 352 3.85 5.89 3.59
CA SER A 352 3.36 7.04 2.83
C SER A 352 3.32 8.25 3.76
N LEU A 353 4.04 9.31 3.41
CA LEU A 353 4.08 10.58 4.14
C LEU A 353 3.40 11.66 3.30
N GLY A 354 2.24 12.12 3.75
CA GLY A 354 1.63 13.34 3.24
C GLY A 354 2.19 14.54 3.99
N LEU A 355 2.93 15.41 3.30
CA LEU A 355 3.56 16.57 3.90
C LEU A 355 2.86 17.85 3.43
N GLU A 356 1.83 18.28 4.17
CA GLU A 356 1.10 19.50 3.86
C GLU A 356 1.83 20.72 4.44
N ILE A 357 3.03 21.05 3.94
CA ILE A 357 3.84 22.13 4.53
C ILE A 357 3.43 23.49 3.98
N ILE A 358 3.23 24.48 4.86
CA ILE A 358 2.94 25.86 4.44
C ILE A 358 4.15 26.43 3.68
N SER A 359 3.94 26.76 2.41
CA SER A 359 5.02 27.19 1.50
C SER A 359 5.80 28.43 1.93
N SER A 360 5.25 29.28 2.81
CA SER A 360 5.87 30.51 3.30
C SER A 360 6.79 30.35 4.51
N ASP A 361 6.89 29.15 5.09
CA ASP A 361 7.68 28.91 6.32
C ASP A 361 8.97 28.14 6.02
N GLU A 362 9.96 28.85 5.46
CA GLU A 362 11.22 28.26 4.97
C GLU A 362 12.02 27.56 6.09
N GLN A 363 12.05 28.13 7.29
CA GLN A 363 12.85 27.58 8.39
C GLN A 363 12.27 26.25 8.91
N ASN A 364 10.95 26.13 9.04
CA ASN A 364 10.32 24.88 9.45
C ASN A 364 10.47 23.79 8.37
N ARG A 365 10.43 24.18 7.09
CA ARG A 365 10.68 23.27 5.97
C ARG A 365 12.08 22.66 6.02
N GLU A 366 13.12 23.48 6.16
CA GLU A 366 14.50 22.99 6.28
C GLU A 366 14.66 22.02 7.46
N TYR A 367 14.06 22.35 8.61
CA TYR A 367 14.07 21.50 9.80
C TYR A 367 13.40 20.13 9.55
N TRP A 368 12.25 20.09 8.89
CA TRP A 368 11.56 18.83 8.58
C TRP A 368 12.41 17.96 7.65
N TRP A 369 13.04 18.56 6.64
CA TRP A 369 13.90 17.81 5.73
C TRP A 369 15.18 17.28 6.41
N GLN A 370 15.76 17.98 7.39
CA GLN A 370 16.83 17.43 8.22
C GLN A 370 16.39 16.17 8.98
N TRP A 371 15.20 16.22 9.59
CA TRP A 371 14.64 15.07 10.31
C TRP A 371 14.26 13.91 9.39
N LEU A 372 13.78 14.17 8.18
CA LEU A 372 13.52 13.15 7.17
C LEU A 372 14.82 12.49 6.70
N ALA A 373 15.89 13.26 6.49
CA ALA A 373 17.22 12.71 6.18
C ALA A 373 17.68 11.75 7.29
N TYR A 374 17.58 12.19 8.54
CA TYR A 374 17.95 11.38 9.70
C TYR A 374 17.13 10.10 9.82
N SER A 375 15.80 10.23 9.78
CA SER A 375 14.88 9.13 10.11
C SER A 375 14.73 8.08 9.01
N LEU A 376 14.93 8.46 7.74
CA LEU A 376 14.67 7.57 6.61
C LEU A 376 15.96 7.13 5.89
N PHE A 377 17.00 7.96 5.90
CA PHE A 377 18.17 7.76 5.03
C PHE A 377 19.51 7.71 5.76
N SER A 378 19.59 8.04 7.05
CA SER A 378 20.86 7.97 7.80
C SER A 378 21.42 6.55 7.90
N ARG A 379 22.72 6.43 8.28
CA ARG A 379 23.34 5.12 8.58
C ARG A 379 22.54 4.34 9.62
N ARG A 380 21.98 5.06 10.61
CA ARG A 380 21.15 4.49 11.65
C ARG A 380 19.84 3.96 11.10
N ALA A 381 19.13 4.75 10.29
CA ALA A 381 17.88 4.32 9.66
C ALA A 381 18.10 3.03 8.85
N ARG A 382 19.16 2.98 8.02
CA ARG A 382 19.49 1.80 7.22
C ARG A 382 19.80 0.53 8.02
N SER A 383 20.30 0.69 9.24
CA SER A 383 20.68 -0.42 10.11
C SER A 383 19.55 -0.87 11.03
N CYS A 384 18.68 0.06 11.42
CA CYS A 384 17.67 -0.15 12.46
C CYS A 384 16.22 -0.13 11.95
N SER A 385 15.99 0.18 10.67
CA SER A 385 14.65 0.25 10.07
C SER A 385 14.40 -0.86 9.06
N SER A 386 13.16 -1.37 9.00
CA SER A 386 12.69 -2.31 7.96
C SER A 386 12.08 -1.63 6.74
N LEU A 387 12.05 -0.29 6.70
CA LEU A 387 11.47 0.46 5.59
C LEU A 387 12.24 0.22 4.30
N GLY A 388 11.52 -0.18 3.25
CA GLY A 388 12.05 -0.39 1.89
C GLY A 388 11.35 0.49 0.84
N THR A 389 10.08 0.84 1.06
CA THR A 389 9.28 1.68 0.16
C THR A 389 8.83 2.95 0.86
N LEU A 390 9.09 4.09 0.22
CA LEU A 390 8.70 5.41 0.70
C LEU A 390 7.90 6.14 -0.36
N ILE A 391 6.78 6.75 0.05
CA ILE A 391 5.95 7.59 -0.80
C ILE A 391 5.87 8.97 -0.14
N PHE A 392 6.33 10.01 -0.84
CA PHE A 392 6.03 11.39 -0.48
C PHE A 392 4.83 11.86 -1.29
N SER A 393 3.73 12.13 -0.61
CA SER A 393 2.49 12.64 -1.19
C SER A 393 2.35 14.15 -0.91
N PHE A 394 1.67 14.86 -1.80
CA PHE A 394 1.30 16.28 -1.63
C PHE A 394 2.49 17.25 -1.53
N LEU A 395 3.59 17.01 -2.24
CA LEU A 395 4.73 17.95 -2.21
C LEU A 395 4.45 19.20 -3.05
N ASP A 396 4.47 20.37 -2.41
CA ASP A 396 4.30 21.69 -3.04
C ASP A 396 5.59 22.25 -3.70
N GLY A 397 6.60 21.39 -3.88
CA GLY A 397 7.90 21.72 -4.47
C GLY A 397 9.04 21.71 -3.46
N LEU A 398 10.28 21.56 -3.94
CA LEU A 398 11.48 21.42 -3.12
C LEU A 398 12.53 22.48 -3.51
N SER A 399 12.94 23.29 -2.55
CA SER A 399 13.98 24.32 -2.70
C SER A 399 15.38 23.75 -2.53
N THR A 400 16.38 24.47 -3.01
CA THR A 400 17.80 24.10 -2.85
C THR A 400 18.26 24.18 -1.40
N ASN A 401 17.69 25.10 -0.60
CA ASN A 401 18.03 25.22 0.82
C ASN A 401 17.55 24.01 1.62
N GLU A 402 16.32 23.55 1.39
CA GLU A 402 15.78 22.34 2.02
C GLU A 402 16.64 21.12 1.73
N VAL A 403 17.11 20.97 0.48
CA VAL A 403 18.00 19.87 0.11
C VAL A 403 19.40 20.03 0.70
N SER A 404 19.92 21.25 0.78
CA SER A 404 21.18 21.49 1.48
C SER A 404 21.08 21.11 2.96
N ALA A 405 19.95 21.41 3.61
CA ALA A 405 19.69 21.02 4.99
C ALA A 405 19.59 19.49 5.12
N PHE A 406 18.85 18.83 4.21
CA PHE A 406 18.78 17.37 4.11
C PHE A 406 20.19 16.73 3.96
N ASN A 407 21.01 17.26 3.05
CA ASN A 407 22.34 16.72 2.74
C ASN A 407 23.31 16.92 3.90
N SER A 408 23.22 18.03 4.62
CA SER A 408 24.07 18.28 5.79
C SER A 408 24.00 17.12 6.79
N ILE A 409 22.80 16.54 6.99
CA ILE A 409 22.58 15.40 7.88
C ILE A 409 23.15 14.10 7.31
N LEU A 410 23.00 13.85 6.00
CA LEU A 410 23.51 12.63 5.37
C LEU A 410 25.04 12.57 5.33
N GLU A 411 25.68 13.72 5.15
CA GLU A 411 27.14 13.87 5.11
C GLU A 411 27.77 13.94 6.50
N SER A 412 26.99 14.25 7.54
CA SER A 412 27.47 14.35 8.92
C SER A 412 27.90 12.99 9.47
N GLU A 413 29.06 12.96 10.13
CA GLU A 413 29.49 11.82 10.95
C GLU A 413 28.69 11.73 12.27
N HIS A 414 28.14 12.87 12.72
CA HIS A 414 27.43 13.04 13.99
C HIS A 414 26.05 13.69 13.73
N PRO A 415 25.12 12.98 13.06
CA PRO A 415 23.86 13.58 12.64
C PRO A 415 22.97 13.99 13.82
N GLU A 416 23.00 13.26 14.94
CA GLU A 416 22.26 13.64 16.15
C GLU A 416 22.71 15.00 16.71
N GLU A 417 24.02 15.28 16.73
CA GLU A 417 24.54 16.56 17.21
C GLU A 417 24.17 17.70 16.25
N MET A 418 24.20 17.42 14.93
CA MET A 418 23.83 18.40 13.91
C MET A 418 22.36 18.80 13.94
N LEU A 419 21.44 17.84 14.16
CA LEU A 419 20.00 18.10 14.30
C LEU A 419 19.69 19.14 15.39
N PHE A 420 20.48 19.12 16.47
CA PHE A 420 20.27 19.99 17.63
C PHE A 420 21.28 21.14 17.73
N GLY A 421 22.14 21.32 16.72
CA GLY A 421 23.24 22.31 16.77
C GLY A 421 24.16 22.14 17.99
N SER A 422 24.26 20.92 18.52
CA SER A 422 24.99 20.62 19.76
C SER A 422 26.49 20.43 19.50
N PRO A 423 27.36 20.77 20.46
CA PRO A 423 28.79 20.57 20.31
C PRO A 423 29.17 19.08 20.34
N ARG A 424 30.32 18.76 19.74
CA ARG A 424 30.85 17.39 19.70
C ARG A 424 31.17 16.85 21.10
N GLY A 425 30.62 15.68 21.42
CA GLY A 425 30.94 14.92 22.63
C GLY A 425 32.37 14.38 22.67
N LEU A 426 32.84 13.98 23.86
CA LEU A 426 34.09 13.24 24.05
C LEU A 426 33.93 11.72 23.89
N VAL A 427 32.69 11.24 23.91
CA VAL A 427 32.32 9.84 23.76
C VAL A 427 31.45 9.70 22.52
N ASP A 428 31.80 8.71 21.68
CA ASP A 428 31.03 8.42 20.48
C ASP A 428 29.58 7.99 20.80
N GLU A 429 28.70 8.31 19.86
CA GLU A 429 27.28 8.02 19.94
C GLU A 429 27.05 6.51 19.99
N ARG A 430 26.33 6.06 21.00
CA ARG A 430 26.07 4.64 21.24
C ARG A 430 24.60 4.37 21.44
N THR A 431 24.20 3.17 21.06
CA THR A 431 22.85 2.68 21.28
C THR A 431 22.76 2.02 22.66
N ALA A 432 21.73 2.37 23.41
CA ALA A 432 21.48 1.87 24.75
C ALA A 432 20.01 1.52 24.95
N THR A 433 19.76 0.78 26.01
CA THR A 433 18.44 0.57 26.59
C THR A 433 18.33 1.44 27.85
N LEU A 434 17.35 2.33 27.89
CA LEU A 434 17.01 3.06 29.10
C LEU A 434 16.20 2.15 30.03
N THR A 435 16.63 2.04 31.27
CA THR A 435 15.99 1.19 32.29
C THR A 435 14.61 1.72 32.70
N SER A 436 13.71 0.81 33.07
CA SER A 436 12.37 1.14 33.58
C SER A 436 12.44 2.00 34.85
N GLY A 437 11.51 2.94 35.00
CA GLY A 437 11.41 3.84 36.16
C GLY A 437 12.42 5.00 36.13
N SER A 438 13.12 5.20 35.01
CA SER A 438 14.13 6.26 34.89
C SER A 438 13.51 7.65 34.76
N PRO A 439 14.03 8.67 35.46
CA PRO A 439 13.63 10.06 35.25
C PRO A 439 14.18 10.59 33.92
N ILE A 440 13.30 11.23 33.15
CA ILE A 440 13.60 11.80 31.83
C ILE A 440 13.31 13.31 31.87
N ARG A 441 14.30 14.13 31.50
CA ARG A 441 14.10 15.55 31.20
C ARG A 441 13.81 15.70 29.72
N TRP A 442 12.69 16.31 29.39
CA TRP A 442 12.15 16.38 28.02
C TRP A 442 11.91 17.82 27.55
N GLU A 443 11.87 18.78 28.47
CA GLU A 443 11.68 20.21 28.18
C GLU A 443 13.03 20.92 28.07
N PHE A 444 13.18 21.69 27.01
CA PHE A 444 14.36 22.49 26.70
C PHE A 444 13.93 23.91 26.36
N ASP A 445 14.74 24.89 26.74
CA ASP A 445 14.50 26.30 26.41
C ASP A 445 14.91 26.64 24.97
N ASP A 446 14.69 27.88 24.55
CA ASP A 446 15.06 28.39 23.21
C ASP A 446 16.57 28.32 22.91
N HIS A 447 17.40 28.12 23.94
CA HIS A 447 18.84 27.92 23.81
C HIS A 447 19.23 26.44 23.74
N GLY A 448 18.25 25.53 23.82
CA GLY A 448 18.46 24.09 23.83
C GLY A 448 19.00 23.58 25.17
N GLU A 449 18.89 24.36 26.24
CA GLU A 449 19.28 23.97 27.60
C GLU A 449 18.11 23.34 28.35
N PRO A 450 18.34 22.31 29.18
CA PRO A 450 17.27 21.60 29.88
C PRO A 450 16.58 22.48 30.93
N VAL A 451 15.25 22.48 30.96
CA VAL A 451 14.48 23.19 31.99
C VAL A 451 14.51 22.39 33.30
N VAL A 452 15.47 22.70 34.17
CA VAL A 452 15.80 21.91 35.38
C VAL A 452 14.64 21.80 36.40
N HIS A 453 13.70 22.75 36.38
CA HIS A 453 12.56 22.78 37.29
C HIS A 453 11.29 22.12 36.73
N CYS A 454 11.34 21.58 35.51
CA CYS A 454 10.21 20.86 34.93
C CYS A 454 9.99 19.50 35.61
N CYS A 455 8.73 19.03 35.57
CA CYS A 455 8.37 17.68 35.95
C CYS A 455 9.10 16.66 35.07
N HIS A 456 9.80 15.71 35.71
CA HIS A 456 10.40 14.59 35.00
C HIS A 456 9.30 13.67 34.46
N SER A 457 9.48 13.19 33.23
CA SER A 457 8.71 12.06 32.72
C SER A 457 9.32 10.77 33.24
N ILE A 458 8.49 9.80 33.61
CA ILE A 458 8.93 8.46 34.06
C ILE A 458 8.24 7.44 33.18
N LEU A 459 9.03 6.56 32.57
CA LEU A 459 8.52 5.44 31.78
C LEU A 459 8.67 4.15 32.58
N GLU A 460 7.56 3.50 32.89
CA GLU A 460 7.50 2.27 33.71
C GLU A 460 7.99 1.01 32.98
N TYR A 461 8.55 1.15 31.78
CA TYR A 461 9.03 0.06 30.95
C TYR A 461 10.37 0.43 30.29
N PRO A 462 11.23 -0.55 30.01
CA PRO A 462 12.52 -0.28 29.39
C PRO A 462 12.35 0.23 27.95
N MET A 463 13.22 1.17 27.55
CA MET A 463 13.23 1.76 26.21
C MET A 463 14.50 1.34 25.48
N PRO A 464 14.44 0.36 24.57
CA PRO A 464 15.57 0.01 23.72
C PRO A 464 15.77 1.07 22.63
N PHE A 465 16.92 1.00 21.97
CA PHE A 465 17.32 1.88 20.87
C PHE A 465 17.36 3.38 21.23
N VAL A 466 17.66 3.70 22.48
CA VAL A 466 18.01 5.08 22.87
C VAL A 466 19.40 5.39 22.36
N ARG A 467 19.62 6.58 21.79
CA ARG A 467 20.93 6.98 21.23
C ARG A 467 21.52 8.14 21.99
N THR A 468 22.72 7.97 22.50
CA THR A 468 23.45 9.06 23.15
C THR A 468 24.08 9.98 22.12
N PHE A 469 24.17 11.27 22.42
CA PHE A 469 24.92 12.25 21.61
C PHE A 469 25.48 13.37 22.51
N SER A 470 26.50 14.09 22.02
CA SER A 470 27.19 15.14 22.80
C SER A 470 27.60 14.70 24.22
N ASP A 471 27.99 13.43 24.38
CA ASP A 471 28.36 12.86 25.68
C ASP A 471 29.82 13.23 26.03
N ASP A 472 30.03 13.92 27.16
CA ASP A 472 31.36 14.30 27.65
C ASP A 472 32.09 13.16 28.43
N GLY A 473 31.42 12.02 28.62
CA GLY A 473 31.91 10.86 29.35
C GLY A 473 32.00 11.03 30.87
N LYS A 474 31.57 12.15 31.43
CA LYS A 474 31.73 12.49 32.86
C LYS A 474 30.45 12.98 33.52
N SER A 475 29.63 13.72 32.80
CA SER A 475 28.37 14.25 33.28
C SER A 475 27.42 13.13 33.67
N GLU A 476 26.67 13.38 34.76
CA GLU A 476 25.63 12.47 35.25
C GLU A 476 24.47 12.40 34.26
N TRP A 477 24.05 13.55 33.73
CA TRP A 477 22.99 13.66 32.74
C TRP A 477 23.60 13.65 31.34
N VAL A 478 23.04 12.82 30.47
CA VAL A 478 23.51 12.62 29.09
C VAL A 478 22.38 12.94 28.14
N ASN A 479 22.68 13.68 27.07
CA ASN A 479 21.72 13.94 26.00
C ASN A 479 21.46 12.64 25.23
N VAL A 480 20.17 12.35 25.03
CA VAL A 480 19.73 11.15 24.35
C VAL A 480 18.58 11.45 23.39
N LEU A 481 18.55 10.72 22.28
CA LEU A 481 17.39 10.62 21.42
C LEU A 481 16.61 9.36 21.80
N VAL A 482 15.39 9.55 22.30
CA VAL A 482 14.51 8.47 22.74
C VAL A 482 13.42 8.26 21.69
N PRO A 483 13.28 7.05 21.10
CA PRO A 483 12.26 6.79 20.08
C PRO A 483 10.84 7.13 20.56
N GLY A 484 10.18 8.05 19.86
CA GLY A 484 8.84 8.57 20.19
C GLY A 484 8.84 9.73 21.18
N PHE A 485 9.97 10.04 21.81
CA PHE A 485 10.12 11.09 22.84
C PHE A 485 11.12 12.19 22.45
N GLY A 486 11.81 12.04 21.32
CA GLY A 486 12.70 13.05 20.75
C GLY A 486 13.93 13.26 21.62
N ARG A 487 14.44 14.49 21.64
CA ARG A 487 15.52 14.93 22.51
C ARG A 487 15.11 14.86 23.98
N CYS A 488 15.97 14.23 24.77
CA CYS A 488 15.81 14.09 26.21
C CYS A 488 17.18 14.15 26.91
N GLN A 489 17.18 14.33 28.23
CA GLN A 489 18.32 13.99 29.09
C GLN A 489 17.93 12.92 30.10
N VAL A 490 18.84 11.97 30.31
CA VAL A 490 18.68 10.88 31.27
C VAL A 490 19.95 10.70 32.08
N GLN A 491 19.84 10.06 33.24
CA GLN A 491 21.01 9.73 34.05
C GLN A 491 21.80 8.58 33.42
N ARG A 492 23.12 8.74 33.34
CA ARG A 492 24.05 7.75 32.76
C ARG A 492 23.93 6.37 33.38
N CYS A 493 23.69 6.29 34.69
CA CYS A 493 23.55 5.02 35.40
C CYS A 493 22.33 4.20 34.95
N ASN A 494 21.39 4.82 34.25
CA ASN A 494 20.17 4.19 33.78
C ASN A 494 20.26 3.71 32.32
N LEU A 495 21.42 3.88 31.68
CA LEU A 495 21.69 3.46 30.31
C LEU A 495 22.46 2.14 30.29
N GLU A 496 21.85 1.12 29.70
CA GLU A 496 22.48 -0.17 29.42
C GLU A 496 22.92 -0.20 27.95
N PHE A 497 24.22 -0.09 27.70
CA PHE A 497 24.76 -0.05 26.33
C PHE A 497 24.67 -1.42 25.66
N ASN A 498 24.16 -1.44 24.43
CA ASN A 498 24.08 -2.64 23.61
C ASN A 498 25.30 -2.72 22.68
N ASP A 499 25.73 -3.94 22.32
CA ASP A 499 26.72 -4.12 21.26
C ASP A 499 26.14 -3.59 19.92
N GLU A 500 26.98 -2.91 19.14
CA GLU A 500 26.56 -2.46 17.80
C GLU A 500 26.34 -3.67 16.92
N VAL A 501 25.07 -3.95 16.61
CA VAL A 501 24.71 -4.97 15.63
C VAL A 501 24.87 -4.34 14.25
N ASP A 502 25.94 -4.72 13.55
CA ASP A 502 26.18 -4.34 12.16
C ASP A 502 25.20 -5.12 11.25
N VAL A 503 23.95 -4.66 11.18
CA VAL A 503 22.95 -5.19 10.25
C VAL A 503 23.01 -4.38 8.95
N GLY A 504 24.06 -4.63 8.16
CA GLY A 504 24.22 -4.02 6.85
C GLY A 504 23.42 -4.73 5.76
N SER A 505 22.31 -4.11 5.32
CA SER A 505 21.86 -3.93 3.91
C SER A 505 20.44 -3.34 3.80
N GLY A 506 19.83 -2.86 4.90
CA GLY A 506 18.48 -2.30 4.92
C GLY A 506 18.43 -0.84 4.45
N GLY A 507 17.22 -0.33 4.23
CA GLY A 507 16.95 1.05 3.83
C GLY A 507 15.99 1.17 2.65
N VAL A 508 15.61 2.41 2.36
CA VAL A 508 14.69 2.73 1.26
C VAL A 508 15.35 2.42 -0.09
N THR A 509 14.73 1.54 -0.86
CA THR A 509 15.15 1.18 -2.24
C THR A 509 14.12 1.58 -3.28
N SER A 510 12.86 1.79 -2.86
CA SER A 510 11.78 2.28 -3.71
C SER A 510 11.27 3.62 -3.20
N LEU A 511 11.25 4.62 -4.09
CA LEU A 511 10.82 5.98 -3.77
C LEU A 511 9.77 6.47 -4.76
N GLN A 512 8.65 6.96 -4.25
CA GLN A 512 7.66 7.71 -5.02
C GLN A 512 7.57 9.15 -4.52
N ILE A 513 7.48 10.09 -5.45
CA ILE A 513 7.35 11.53 -5.19
C ILE A 513 6.15 12.04 -6.01
N ASP A 514 5.10 12.46 -5.33
CA ASP A 514 3.93 13.10 -5.93
C ASP A 514 3.98 14.63 -5.74
N ILE A 515 4.06 15.34 -6.86
CA ILE A 515 4.23 16.81 -6.89
C ILE A 515 2.87 17.47 -7.16
N LYS A 516 2.36 18.28 -6.23
CA LYS A 516 1.06 18.98 -6.38
C LYS A 516 1.14 20.48 -6.67
N GLY A 517 2.32 21.08 -6.55
CA GLY A 517 2.51 22.54 -6.60
C GLY A 517 2.00 23.24 -7.87
N PHE A 518 1.48 24.46 -7.70
CA PHE A 518 1.15 25.38 -8.79
C PHE A 518 2.42 25.96 -9.43
N ASP A 519 2.64 25.70 -10.73
CA ASP A 519 3.38 26.44 -11.78
C ASP A 519 4.72 27.17 -11.48
N MET A 520 5.28 27.12 -10.26
CA MET A 520 6.37 27.98 -9.78
C MET A 520 7.52 27.25 -9.05
N ALA A 521 7.39 25.97 -8.68
CA ALA A 521 8.46 25.24 -8.00
C ALA A 521 9.59 24.86 -8.97
N SER A 522 10.84 25.19 -8.61
CA SER A 522 12.04 24.76 -9.35
C SER A 522 12.23 23.24 -9.21
N MET A 523 12.57 22.56 -10.31
CA MET A 523 12.92 21.13 -10.29
C MET A 523 14.34 20.89 -9.76
N GLU A 524 15.12 21.95 -9.53
CA GLU A 524 16.50 21.87 -9.06
C GLU A 524 16.62 21.13 -7.72
N GLY A 525 15.73 21.42 -6.76
CA GLY A 525 15.71 20.71 -5.49
C GLY A 525 15.45 19.21 -5.67
N LEU A 526 14.54 18.82 -6.57
CA LEU A 526 14.28 17.40 -6.85
C LEU A 526 15.53 16.68 -7.36
N TYR A 527 16.27 17.28 -8.31
CA TYR A 527 17.49 16.67 -8.84
C TYR A 527 18.56 16.50 -7.76
N LEU A 528 18.76 17.53 -6.91
CA LEU A 528 19.72 17.48 -5.82
C LEU A 528 19.32 16.43 -4.77
N LEU A 529 18.04 16.29 -4.46
CA LEU A 529 17.55 15.26 -3.55
C LEU A 529 17.87 13.88 -4.11
N VAL A 530 17.50 13.63 -5.37
CA VAL A 530 17.74 12.35 -6.05
C VAL A 530 19.23 12.06 -6.20
N GLU A 531 20.08 13.06 -6.42
CA GLU A 531 21.55 12.91 -6.41
C GLU A 531 22.07 12.38 -5.07
N SER A 532 21.44 12.79 -3.98
CA SER A 532 21.89 12.50 -2.62
C SER A 532 21.50 11.10 -2.14
N ILE A 533 20.37 10.58 -2.60
CA ILE A 533 19.85 9.25 -2.19
C ILE A 533 19.81 8.21 -3.32
N GLY A 534 20.01 8.63 -4.56
CA GLY A 534 19.80 7.81 -5.77
C GLY A 534 20.66 6.56 -5.86
N SER A 535 21.82 6.54 -5.19
CA SER A 535 22.67 5.35 -5.10
C SER A 535 22.00 4.16 -4.39
N SER A 536 21.00 4.40 -3.54
CA SER A 536 20.27 3.33 -2.85
C SER A 536 19.04 2.82 -3.62
N LEU A 537 18.58 3.59 -4.62
CA LEU A 537 17.29 3.35 -5.26
C LEU A 537 17.39 2.34 -6.41
N THR A 538 16.47 1.36 -6.40
CA THR A 538 16.19 0.45 -7.51
C THR A 538 14.96 0.88 -8.30
N THR A 539 14.01 1.53 -7.63
CA THR A 539 12.75 2.00 -8.23
C THR A 539 12.52 3.46 -7.87
N LEU A 540 12.20 4.29 -8.86
CA LEU A 540 11.86 5.70 -8.68
C LEU A 540 10.57 6.03 -9.44
N ILE A 541 9.62 6.65 -8.77
CA ILE A 541 8.35 7.11 -9.33
C ILE A 541 8.23 8.61 -9.10
N ILE A 542 7.99 9.38 -10.16
CA ILE A 542 7.72 10.81 -10.08
C ILE A 542 6.38 11.07 -10.75
N SER A 543 5.40 11.55 -9.99
CA SER A 543 4.04 11.85 -10.45
C SER A 543 3.66 13.32 -10.23
N GLY A 544 2.54 13.74 -10.84
CA GLY A 544 1.98 15.08 -10.68
C GLY A 544 2.66 16.18 -11.51
N ILE A 545 3.52 15.82 -12.47
CA ILE A 545 4.22 16.79 -13.34
C ILE A 545 3.22 17.42 -14.33
N ARG A 546 3.04 18.74 -14.26
CA ARG A 546 2.14 19.48 -15.17
C ARG A 546 2.83 19.88 -16.49
N GLU A 547 2.09 19.76 -17.60
CA GLU A 547 2.63 19.79 -18.98
C GLU A 547 3.23 21.13 -19.43
N ARG A 548 2.76 22.27 -18.90
CA ARG A 548 2.90 23.54 -19.64
C ARG A 548 4.25 24.25 -19.51
N ARG A 549 5.12 23.92 -18.53
CA ARG A 549 6.35 24.72 -18.27
C ARG A 549 7.59 23.99 -17.74
N GLN A 550 7.48 22.75 -17.25
CA GLN A 550 8.62 22.07 -16.59
C GLN A 550 9.25 21.01 -17.50
N ARG A 551 10.51 21.22 -17.91
CA ARG A 551 11.31 20.21 -18.61
C ARG A 551 12.00 19.32 -17.58
N LEU A 552 11.56 18.06 -17.50
CA LEU A 552 12.26 17.04 -16.72
C LEU A 552 13.45 16.51 -17.54
N ASP A 553 14.65 16.59 -17.00
CA ASP A 553 15.86 15.97 -17.54
C ASP A 553 15.98 14.55 -16.97
N VAL A 554 15.42 13.60 -17.72
CA VAL A 554 15.44 12.17 -17.41
C VAL A 554 16.87 11.64 -17.31
N ASN A 555 17.81 12.16 -18.10
CA ASN A 555 19.21 11.70 -18.09
C ASN A 555 19.93 12.11 -16.80
N SER A 556 19.59 13.26 -16.24
CA SER A 556 20.11 13.67 -14.93
C SER A 556 19.65 12.71 -13.83
N LEU A 557 18.37 12.29 -13.82
CA LEU A 557 17.88 11.29 -12.86
C LEU A 557 18.59 9.94 -13.01
N ILE A 558 18.77 9.46 -14.24
CA ILE A 558 19.45 8.17 -14.51
C ILE A 558 20.92 8.21 -14.05
N ARG A 559 21.59 9.35 -14.20
CA ARG A 559 22.98 9.53 -13.73
C ARG A 559 23.07 9.54 -12.20
N SER A 560 22.12 10.17 -11.53
CA SER A 560 22.02 10.21 -10.07
C SER A 560 21.69 8.85 -9.44
N CYS A 561 21.02 7.96 -10.18
CA CYS A 561 20.60 6.64 -9.69
C CYS A 561 21.32 5.48 -10.42
N PRO A 562 22.55 5.10 -10.00
CA PRO A 562 23.36 4.08 -10.70
C PRO A 562 22.76 2.66 -10.63
N HIS A 563 21.95 2.35 -9.62
CA HIS A 563 21.32 1.04 -9.42
C HIS A 563 19.85 0.99 -9.87
N LEU A 564 19.35 2.08 -10.48
CA LEU A 564 17.97 2.17 -10.92
C LEU A 564 17.66 1.12 -11.98
N GLN A 565 16.66 0.29 -11.69
CA GLN A 565 16.10 -0.73 -12.56
C GLN A 565 14.83 -0.21 -13.23
N GLU A 566 14.02 0.55 -12.49
CA GLU A 566 12.72 1.04 -12.94
C GLU A 566 12.54 2.53 -12.66
N LEU A 567 12.10 3.29 -13.67
CA LEU A 567 11.74 4.70 -13.56
C LEU A 567 10.34 4.93 -14.10
N THR A 568 9.43 5.35 -13.23
CA THR A 568 8.09 5.78 -13.61
C THR A 568 8.01 7.30 -13.65
N LEU A 569 7.51 7.82 -14.74
CA LEU A 569 7.22 9.25 -14.90
C LEU A 569 5.74 9.40 -15.25
N SER A 570 4.98 10.06 -14.39
CA SER A 570 3.56 10.34 -14.62
C SER A 570 3.30 11.83 -14.78
N ARG A 571 2.71 12.20 -15.90
CA ARG A 571 2.15 13.53 -16.19
C ARG A 571 0.63 13.49 -16.14
N GLU A 572 -0.01 14.64 -16.37
CA GLU A 572 -1.48 14.77 -16.35
C GLU A 572 -2.19 13.78 -17.29
N SER A 573 -1.65 13.61 -18.51
CA SER A 573 -2.26 12.80 -19.58
C SER A 573 -1.56 11.46 -19.84
N ILE A 574 -0.26 11.35 -19.56
CA ILE A 574 0.55 10.18 -19.90
C ILE A 574 1.44 9.80 -18.72
N ALA A 575 1.47 8.51 -18.40
CA ALA A 575 2.50 7.91 -17.57
C ALA A 575 3.32 6.90 -18.38
N ILE A 576 4.61 6.77 -18.05
CA ILE A 576 5.52 5.80 -18.66
C ILE A 576 6.39 5.08 -17.63
N LEU A 577 6.63 3.79 -17.86
CA LEU A 577 7.63 3.00 -17.13
C LEU A 577 8.82 2.74 -18.06
N LEU A 578 9.99 3.20 -17.64
CA LEU A 578 11.26 2.89 -18.26
C LEU A 578 11.95 1.79 -17.46
N ASN A 579 12.35 0.71 -18.14
CA ASN A 579 13.07 -0.42 -17.56
C ASN A 579 14.53 -0.42 -18.03
N PHE A 580 15.45 -0.45 -17.07
CA PHE A 580 16.89 -0.45 -17.29
C PHE A 580 17.58 -1.75 -16.88
N THR A 581 16.82 -2.77 -16.45
CA THR A 581 17.31 -4.02 -15.87
C THR A 581 18.34 -4.72 -16.77
N GLU A 582 18.12 -4.72 -18.08
CA GLU A 582 19.02 -5.32 -19.07
C GLU A 582 20.40 -4.63 -19.07
N TYR A 583 20.42 -3.29 -19.10
CA TYR A 583 21.66 -2.51 -19.05
C TYR A 583 22.38 -2.69 -17.71
N ARG A 584 21.64 -2.72 -16.59
CA ARG A 584 22.25 -2.91 -15.26
C ARG A 584 22.83 -4.31 -15.09
N THR A 585 22.13 -5.35 -15.56
CA THR A 585 22.57 -6.75 -15.47
C THR A 585 23.79 -7.01 -16.36
N SER A 586 23.80 -6.45 -17.57
CA SER A 586 24.93 -6.54 -18.50
C SER A 586 26.11 -5.62 -18.13
N LYS A 587 25.95 -4.76 -17.11
CA LYS A 587 26.90 -3.70 -16.73
C LYS A 587 27.21 -2.74 -17.90
N ALA A 588 26.29 -2.63 -18.84
CA ALA A 588 26.37 -1.68 -19.94
C ALA A 588 25.91 -0.29 -19.47
N PRO A 589 26.48 0.80 -20.02
CA PRO A 589 25.98 2.14 -19.75
C PRO A 589 24.58 2.30 -20.35
N VAL A 590 23.68 2.94 -19.61
CA VAL A 590 22.36 3.34 -20.14
C VAL A 590 22.59 4.44 -21.19
N PRO A 591 22.06 4.30 -22.41
CA PRO A 591 22.21 5.31 -23.46
C PRO A 591 21.50 6.61 -23.08
N GLU A 592 22.00 7.74 -23.59
CA GLU A 592 21.30 9.02 -23.42
C GLU A 592 19.93 8.98 -24.10
N LEU A 593 18.91 9.31 -23.33
CA LEU A 593 17.53 9.33 -23.75
C LEU A 593 17.21 10.72 -24.32
N THR A 594 17.23 10.84 -25.65
CA THR A 594 16.82 12.05 -26.36
C THR A 594 15.30 12.06 -26.52
N SER A 595 14.56 12.44 -25.48
CA SER A 595 13.11 12.62 -25.55
C SER A 595 12.72 14.10 -25.50
N VAL A 596 11.96 14.56 -26.50
CA VAL A 596 11.30 15.87 -26.47
C VAL A 596 9.86 15.64 -25.96
N TRP A 597 9.70 15.33 -24.68
CA TRP A 597 8.38 15.17 -24.06
C TRP A 597 7.79 16.57 -23.77
N THR A 598 7.47 17.31 -24.83
CA THR A 598 6.88 18.66 -24.79
C THR A 598 5.40 18.68 -25.12
N ASN A 599 4.94 17.72 -25.91
CA ASN A 599 3.56 17.52 -26.32
C ASN A 599 3.32 16.01 -26.45
N ASP A 600 2.16 15.55 -26.00
CA ASP A 600 1.82 14.14 -25.94
C ASP A 600 1.72 13.50 -27.32
N ILE A 601 1.23 14.24 -28.33
CA ILE A 601 1.14 13.72 -29.71
C ILE A 601 2.53 13.47 -30.30
N ASP A 602 3.45 14.42 -30.13
CA ASP A 602 4.84 14.27 -30.60
C ASP A 602 5.55 13.16 -29.82
N PHE A 603 5.24 13.03 -28.53
CA PHE A 603 5.74 11.96 -27.68
C PHE A 603 5.30 10.57 -28.18
N LEU A 604 4.03 10.40 -28.53
CA LEU A 604 3.52 9.15 -29.11
C LEU A 604 4.17 8.82 -30.46
N GLN A 605 4.44 9.83 -31.30
CA GLN A 605 5.18 9.63 -32.55
C GLN A 605 6.62 9.19 -32.33
N VAL A 606 7.29 9.71 -31.29
CA VAL A 606 8.64 9.25 -30.89
C VAL A 606 8.60 7.77 -30.49
N LEU A 607 7.52 7.34 -29.82
CA LEU A 607 7.33 5.94 -29.42
C LEU A 607 7.11 4.97 -30.58
N SER A 608 6.76 5.47 -31.77
CA SER A 608 6.71 4.68 -33.02
C SER A 608 8.10 4.37 -33.59
N GLY A 609 9.16 5.02 -33.10
CA GLY A 609 10.52 4.89 -33.62
C GLY A 609 11.25 3.63 -33.14
N THR A 610 11.50 2.66 -34.02
CA THR A 610 12.11 1.36 -33.68
C THR A 610 13.57 1.42 -33.21
N ASN A 611 14.32 2.46 -33.59
CA ASN A 611 15.75 2.61 -33.26
C ASN A 611 16.04 3.59 -32.11
N ASN A 612 15.01 4.17 -31.48
CA ASN A 612 15.23 5.12 -30.39
C ASN A 612 15.55 4.38 -29.08
N PRO A 613 16.67 4.67 -28.39
CA PRO A 613 16.97 4.08 -27.09
C PRO A 613 15.86 4.28 -26.06
N PHE A 614 15.14 5.39 -26.12
CA PHE A 614 13.97 5.64 -25.29
C PHE A 614 12.90 4.58 -25.46
N VAL A 615 12.55 4.25 -26.72
CA VAL A 615 11.58 3.20 -27.06
C VAL A 615 12.03 1.83 -26.58
N LYS A 616 13.35 1.56 -26.62
CA LYS A 616 13.90 0.30 -26.12
C LYS A 616 13.74 0.14 -24.61
N CYS A 617 13.76 1.24 -23.87
CA CYS A 617 13.58 1.24 -22.41
C CYS A 617 12.10 1.32 -22.01
N THR A 618 11.21 1.82 -22.86
CA THR A 618 9.78 1.94 -22.56
C THR A 618 9.13 0.55 -22.47
N GLN A 619 8.76 0.17 -21.24
CA GLN A 619 8.10 -1.10 -20.96
C GLN A 619 6.57 -0.94 -20.86
N ARG A 620 6.11 0.10 -20.17
CA ARG A 620 4.67 0.35 -19.92
C ARG A 620 4.29 1.79 -20.25
N LEU A 621 3.06 1.96 -20.71
CA LEU A 621 2.47 3.24 -21.08
C LEU A 621 1.04 3.30 -20.55
N SER A 622 0.67 4.41 -19.92
CA SER A 622 -0.70 4.69 -19.49
C SER A 622 -1.10 6.05 -20.05
N VAL A 623 -2.27 6.13 -20.68
CA VAL A 623 -2.77 7.33 -21.39
C VAL A 623 -4.17 7.65 -20.90
N ASN A 624 -4.33 8.83 -20.32
CA ASN A 624 -5.59 9.37 -19.86
C ASN A 624 -6.16 10.35 -20.90
N LEU A 625 -7.22 9.94 -21.58
CA LEU A 625 -7.93 10.71 -22.59
C LEU A 625 -9.07 11.50 -21.91
N PRO A 626 -8.94 12.82 -21.76
CA PRO A 626 -9.96 13.64 -21.11
C PRO A 626 -11.28 13.60 -21.91
N SER A 627 -12.42 13.66 -21.21
CA SER A 627 -13.72 13.78 -21.89
C SER A 627 -13.76 15.03 -22.79
N HIS A 628 -14.53 14.98 -23.88
CA HIS A 628 -14.63 16.10 -24.83
C HIS A 628 -15.00 17.43 -24.13
N ARG A 629 -15.89 17.40 -23.13
CA ARG A 629 -16.28 18.61 -22.37
C ARG A 629 -15.16 19.10 -21.44
N PHE A 630 -14.44 18.18 -20.81
CA PHE A 630 -13.33 18.52 -19.92
C PHE A 630 -12.11 19.05 -20.70
N ALA A 631 -11.82 18.44 -21.86
CA ALA A 631 -10.80 18.91 -22.78
C ALA A 631 -11.07 20.34 -23.27
N GLN A 632 -12.33 20.66 -23.61
CA GLN A 632 -12.74 22.02 -23.97
C GLN A 632 -12.55 23.02 -22.82
N TYR A 633 -12.85 22.62 -21.58
CA TYR A 633 -12.73 23.50 -20.41
C TYR A 633 -11.26 23.82 -20.07
N LEU A 634 -10.36 22.84 -20.18
CA LEU A 634 -8.93 23.00 -19.87
C LEU A 634 -8.08 23.48 -21.06
N GLY A 635 -8.67 23.56 -22.26
CA GLY A 635 -7.95 23.87 -23.50
C GLY A 635 -6.97 22.76 -23.91
N LEU A 636 -7.30 21.50 -23.62
CA LEU A 636 -6.55 20.32 -24.03
C LEU A 636 -6.99 19.86 -25.43
N PRO A 637 -6.15 19.13 -26.19
CA PRO A 637 -6.55 18.55 -27.48
C PRO A 637 -7.77 17.64 -27.34
N ASN A 638 -8.59 17.57 -28.40
CA ASN A 638 -9.73 16.65 -28.45
C ASN A 638 -9.21 15.20 -28.29
N PRO A 639 -9.81 14.34 -27.43
CA PRO A 639 -9.43 12.94 -27.28
C PRO A 639 -9.31 12.17 -28.61
N GLU A 640 -10.12 12.51 -29.61
CA GLU A 640 -10.04 11.89 -30.95
C GLU A 640 -8.68 12.11 -31.65
N LEU A 641 -7.96 13.19 -31.33
CA LEU A 641 -6.65 13.48 -31.92
C LEU A 641 -5.54 12.55 -31.44
N TYR A 642 -5.75 11.83 -30.32
CA TYR A 642 -4.79 10.87 -29.78
C TYR A 642 -4.93 9.48 -30.41
N MET A 643 -6.04 9.21 -31.09
CA MET A 643 -6.36 7.88 -31.62
C MET A 643 -5.40 7.44 -32.70
N ASP A 644 -5.27 8.21 -33.79
CA ASP A 644 -4.39 7.86 -34.91
C ASP A 644 -2.92 7.70 -34.44
N PRO A 645 -2.36 8.60 -33.61
CA PRO A 645 -1.01 8.41 -33.05
C PRO A 645 -0.87 7.16 -32.17
N LEU A 646 -1.85 6.83 -31.33
CA LEU A 646 -1.79 5.64 -30.47
C LEU A 646 -1.83 4.34 -31.28
N VAL A 647 -2.74 4.25 -32.25
CA VAL A 647 -2.84 3.08 -33.13
C VAL A 647 -1.57 2.95 -33.97
N HIS A 648 -1.09 4.06 -34.56
CA HIS A 648 0.15 4.05 -35.33
C HIS A 648 1.37 3.65 -34.49
N MET A 649 1.44 4.11 -33.25
CA MET A 649 2.47 3.69 -32.29
C MET A 649 2.38 2.19 -32.01
N LEU A 650 1.20 1.62 -31.76
CA LEU A 650 1.04 0.18 -31.52
C LEU A 650 1.37 -0.68 -32.74
N GLU A 651 1.14 -0.18 -33.96
CA GLU A 651 1.49 -0.85 -35.21
C GLU A 651 3.02 -0.93 -35.41
N ALA A 652 3.73 0.15 -35.10
CA ALA A 652 5.18 0.26 -35.33
C ALA A 652 6.04 -0.21 -34.15
N ASN A 653 5.53 -0.08 -32.92
CA ASN A 653 6.26 -0.44 -31.72
C ASN A 653 6.22 -1.97 -31.53
N GLU A 654 7.39 -2.58 -31.33
CA GLU A 654 7.52 -4.04 -31.16
C GLU A 654 7.97 -4.42 -29.74
N ARG A 655 8.02 -3.47 -28.79
CA ARG A 655 8.60 -3.70 -27.44
C ARG A 655 7.68 -3.36 -26.27
N LEU A 656 6.67 -2.50 -26.48
CA LEU A 656 5.74 -2.09 -25.44
C LEU A 656 4.93 -3.30 -24.96
N GLU A 657 5.15 -3.66 -23.69
CA GLU A 657 4.54 -4.82 -23.03
C GLU A 657 3.16 -4.50 -22.49
N TYR A 658 2.95 -3.28 -22.01
CA TYR A 658 1.71 -2.87 -21.34
C TYR A 658 1.24 -1.50 -21.84
N LEU A 659 -0.04 -1.43 -22.21
CA LEU A 659 -0.73 -0.18 -22.52
C LEU A 659 -2.05 -0.10 -21.75
N GLU A 660 -2.20 0.94 -20.95
CA GLU A 660 -3.47 1.34 -20.32
C GLU A 660 -4.02 2.59 -21.02
N ILE A 661 -5.30 2.58 -21.40
CA ILE A 661 -5.99 3.74 -21.99
C ILE A 661 -7.23 4.05 -21.14
N LYS A 662 -7.26 5.20 -20.48
CA LYS A 662 -8.43 5.70 -19.73
C LYS A 662 -9.21 6.66 -20.60
N SER A 663 -10.51 6.44 -20.78
CA SER A 663 -11.34 7.23 -21.69
C SER A 663 -12.81 7.20 -21.33
N CYS A 664 -13.54 8.29 -21.56
CA CYS A 664 -14.99 8.34 -21.45
C CYS A 664 -15.74 7.82 -22.71
N ASN A 665 -15.01 7.31 -23.71
CA ASN A 665 -15.54 6.94 -25.02
C ASN A 665 -15.37 5.43 -25.29
N GLY A 666 -16.35 4.62 -24.87
CA GLY A 666 -16.26 3.15 -24.95
C GLY A 666 -16.22 2.56 -26.37
N HIS A 667 -16.62 3.30 -27.40
CA HIS A 667 -16.56 2.86 -28.80
C HIS A 667 -15.13 2.71 -29.32
N LEU A 668 -14.13 3.26 -28.61
CA LEU A 668 -12.72 3.20 -29.00
C LEU A 668 -12.06 1.86 -28.63
N MET A 669 -12.73 1.02 -27.82
CA MET A 669 -12.19 -0.25 -27.32
C MET A 669 -11.87 -1.24 -28.44
N GLU A 670 -12.79 -1.38 -29.42
CA GLU A 670 -12.66 -2.37 -30.52
C GLU A 670 -11.40 -2.16 -31.36
N GLU A 671 -10.91 -0.91 -31.48
CA GLU A 671 -9.69 -0.60 -32.24
C GLU A 671 -8.40 -1.08 -31.56
N PHE A 672 -8.42 -1.23 -30.23
CA PHE A 672 -7.26 -1.62 -29.44
C PHE A 672 -7.20 -3.12 -29.13
N GLU A 673 -8.34 -3.81 -29.11
CA GLU A 673 -8.43 -5.26 -28.84
C GLU A 673 -7.54 -6.08 -29.76
N LYS A 674 -7.43 -5.69 -31.04
CA LYS A 674 -6.57 -6.38 -32.03
C LYS A 674 -5.07 -6.40 -31.68
N PHE A 675 -4.63 -5.55 -30.75
CA PHE A 675 -3.24 -5.50 -30.27
C PHE A 675 -3.03 -6.22 -28.93
N HIS A 676 -4.12 -6.61 -28.24
CA HIS A 676 -4.06 -7.37 -27.00
C HIS A 676 -3.59 -8.80 -27.28
N LEU A 677 -2.71 -9.32 -26.41
CA LEU A 677 -2.02 -10.61 -26.51
C LEU A 677 -1.23 -10.84 -27.81
N LYS A 678 -0.89 -9.77 -28.54
CA LYS A 678 0.01 -9.85 -29.69
C LYS A 678 1.44 -10.10 -29.21
N SER A 679 2.12 -11.08 -29.80
CA SER A 679 3.55 -11.33 -29.53
C SER A 679 4.38 -10.10 -29.90
N ILE A 680 5.27 -9.69 -29.00
CA ILE A 680 6.21 -8.59 -29.20
C ILE A 680 7.65 -9.10 -29.26
N PHE A 681 8.54 -8.32 -29.88
CA PHE A 681 9.95 -8.64 -30.06
C PHE A 681 10.75 -8.04 -28.90
N GLN A 682 10.77 -8.76 -27.78
CA GLN A 682 11.75 -8.57 -26.72
C GLN A 682 12.85 -9.62 -26.88
N GLU A 683 14.09 -9.32 -26.47
CA GLU A 683 15.10 -10.36 -26.37
C GLU A 683 14.57 -11.44 -25.42
N PHE A 684 14.09 -12.50 -26.06
CA PHE A 684 13.70 -13.78 -25.53
C PHE A 684 14.24 -14.05 -24.13
N GLU A 685 13.35 -14.24 -23.15
CA GLU A 685 13.77 -14.67 -21.82
C GLU A 685 14.70 -15.88 -21.97
N PRO A 686 15.95 -15.78 -21.47
CA PRO A 686 16.91 -16.85 -21.67
C PRO A 686 16.37 -18.09 -20.96
N LEU A 687 16.11 -19.15 -21.75
CA LEU A 687 15.61 -20.43 -21.25
C LEU A 687 16.26 -20.80 -19.91
N SER A 688 15.44 -21.24 -18.95
CA SER A 688 15.92 -21.59 -17.61
C SER A 688 17.10 -22.55 -17.70
N LYS A 689 18.03 -22.48 -16.73
CA LYS A 689 19.18 -23.40 -16.69
C LYS A 689 18.72 -24.85 -16.75
N ILE A 690 17.59 -25.18 -16.12
CA ILE A 690 17.00 -26.52 -16.15
C ILE A 690 16.59 -26.91 -17.59
N CYS A 691 15.88 -26.02 -18.31
CA CYS A 691 15.49 -26.27 -19.70
C CYS A 691 16.70 -26.40 -20.64
N LYS A 692 17.71 -25.53 -20.49
CA LYS A 692 18.97 -25.61 -21.24
C LYS A 692 19.71 -26.92 -20.97
N THR A 693 19.78 -27.34 -19.71
CA THR A 693 20.47 -28.58 -19.31
C THR A 693 19.70 -29.82 -19.76
N ALA A 694 18.36 -29.79 -19.68
CA ALA A 694 17.49 -30.86 -20.18
C ALA A 694 17.63 -31.02 -21.70
N PHE A 695 17.62 -29.93 -22.47
CA PHE A 695 17.84 -29.96 -23.91
C PHE A 695 19.21 -30.57 -24.28
N LEU A 696 20.26 -30.17 -23.55
CA LEU A 696 21.61 -30.71 -23.75
C LEU A 696 21.73 -32.19 -23.32
N SER A 697 20.90 -32.66 -22.38
CA SER A 697 20.93 -34.04 -21.87
C SER A 697 20.30 -35.09 -22.81
N ILE A 698 19.54 -34.67 -23.81
CA ILE A 698 18.81 -35.56 -24.73
C ILE A 698 19.73 -36.15 -25.82
N ARG A 699 21.03 -35.80 -25.89
CA ARG A 699 21.91 -36.21 -27.01
C ARG A 699 23.08 -37.15 -26.67
N PRO A 700 23.40 -38.09 -27.59
CA PRO A 700 24.54 -39.00 -27.46
C PRO A 700 25.88 -38.27 -27.69
N ALA A 701 26.89 -38.61 -26.90
CA ALA A 701 28.16 -37.91 -26.68
C ALA A 701 29.13 -37.75 -27.89
N ARG A 702 28.69 -37.85 -29.15
CA ARG A 702 29.58 -37.85 -30.34
C ARG A 702 29.50 -36.62 -31.26
N THR A 703 28.69 -35.60 -30.96
CA THR A 703 28.47 -34.44 -31.88
C THR A 703 28.69 -33.07 -31.24
N ILE A 704 29.47 -32.97 -30.15
CA ILE A 704 29.75 -31.67 -29.47
C ILE A 704 30.66 -30.76 -30.32
N GLY A 705 31.40 -31.31 -31.30
CA GLY A 705 32.35 -30.54 -32.11
C GLY A 705 31.79 -29.81 -33.34
N GLU A 706 30.52 -30.00 -33.73
CA GLU A 706 30.01 -29.56 -35.04
C GLU A 706 28.72 -28.71 -35.01
N MET A 707 28.18 -28.36 -33.83
CA MET A 707 27.05 -27.44 -33.79
C MET A 707 27.56 -26.00 -33.76
N ASP A 708 27.28 -25.29 -34.86
CA ASP A 708 27.49 -23.86 -34.99
C ASP A 708 26.79 -23.12 -33.83
N GLN A 709 27.53 -22.23 -33.18
CA GLN A 709 27.03 -21.39 -32.09
C GLN A 709 25.78 -20.61 -32.53
N LEU A 710 25.73 -20.18 -33.80
CA LEU A 710 24.60 -19.49 -34.40
C LEU A 710 23.34 -20.38 -34.47
N VAL A 711 23.51 -21.70 -34.68
CA VAL A 711 22.38 -22.64 -34.71
C VAL A 711 21.82 -22.87 -33.31
N LEU A 712 22.68 -22.93 -32.28
CA LEU A 712 22.24 -23.03 -30.88
C LEU A 712 21.54 -21.75 -30.41
N GLU A 713 22.09 -20.59 -30.76
CA GLU A 713 21.47 -19.30 -30.48
C GLU A 713 20.08 -19.20 -31.15
N ASN A 714 19.95 -19.61 -32.41
CA ASN A 714 18.66 -19.62 -33.12
C ASN A 714 17.65 -20.61 -32.52
N ILE A 715 18.08 -21.80 -32.09
CA ILE A 715 17.17 -22.78 -31.46
C ILE A 715 16.66 -22.26 -30.12
N PHE A 716 17.55 -21.71 -29.29
CA PHE A 716 17.16 -21.18 -27.99
C PHE A 716 16.35 -19.88 -28.12
N SER A 717 16.65 -19.06 -29.12
CA SER A 717 15.83 -17.90 -29.51
C SER A 717 14.46 -18.30 -30.05
N PHE A 718 14.31 -19.46 -30.67
CA PHE A 718 13.00 -19.95 -31.12
C PHE A 718 12.18 -20.58 -29.99
N ALA A 719 12.85 -21.22 -29.03
CA ALA A 719 12.21 -21.95 -27.93
C ALA A 719 11.92 -21.10 -26.69
N SER A 720 12.40 -19.87 -26.66
CA SER A 720 12.12 -18.88 -25.62
C SER A 720 10.68 -18.37 -25.67
N VAL A 721 10.17 -18.02 -24.50
CA VAL A 721 8.78 -17.56 -24.33
C VAL A 721 8.62 -16.19 -24.99
N SER A 722 7.67 -16.09 -25.92
CA SER A 722 7.25 -14.81 -26.48
C SER A 722 6.54 -14.00 -25.39
N VAL A 723 6.99 -12.77 -25.17
CA VAL A 723 6.25 -11.82 -24.33
C VAL A 723 5.01 -11.37 -25.10
N LEU A 724 3.86 -11.39 -24.44
CA LEU A 724 2.57 -10.99 -25.02
C LEU A 724 2.23 -9.57 -24.56
N ARG A 725 1.91 -8.69 -25.51
CA ARG A 725 1.45 -7.34 -25.20
C ARG A 725 0.10 -7.37 -24.49
N ARG A 726 -0.03 -6.66 -23.38
CA ARG A 726 -1.27 -6.44 -22.66
C ARG A 726 -1.77 -5.02 -22.95
N VAL A 727 -2.94 -4.92 -23.56
CA VAL A 727 -3.63 -3.65 -23.83
C VAL A 727 -4.95 -3.63 -23.06
N TYR A 728 -5.14 -2.62 -22.22
CA TYR A 728 -6.31 -2.45 -21.37
C TYR A 728 -6.98 -1.11 -21.65
N PHE A 729 -8.30 -1.13 -21.74
CA PHE A 729 -9.12 0.04 -22.01
C PHE A 729 -10.10 0.27 -20.85
N TYR A 730 -10.02 1.45 -20.24
CA TYR A 730 -10.80 1.82 -19.05
C TYR A 730 -11.86 2.83 -19.47
N TYR A 731 -13.11 2.46 -19.23
CA TYR A 731 -14.24 3.33 -19.48
C TYR A 731 -14.64 4.08 -18.20
N GLU A 732 -14.30 5.37 -18.13
CA GLU A 732 -14.68 6.22 -16.98
C GLU A 732 -15.97 6.99 -17.29
N GLN A 733 -17.07 6.65 -16.60
CA GLN A 733 -18.26 7.51 -16.58
C GLN A 733 -18.08 8.61 -15.54
N PHE A 734 -17.69 9.80 -15.98
CA PHE A 734 -17.84 11.00 -15.15
C PHE A 734 -19.33 11.28 -14.93
N LYS A 735 -19.88 10.83 -13.80
CA LYS A 735 -21.07 11.47 -13.21
C LYS A 735 -20.62 12.77 -12.57
N MET A 736 -20.70 13.88 -13.32
CA MET A 736 -20.66 15.21 -12.70
C MET A 736 -21.87 15.32 -11.77
N TYR A 737 -21.61 15.49 -10.47
CA TYR A 737 -22.54 16.13 -9.54
C TYR A 737 -22.42 17.64 -9.68
#